data_AF-A0A5J4VZA5-F1
#
_entry.id   AF-A0A5J4VZA5-F1
#
_cell.length_a   1.000
_cell.length_b   1.000
_cell.length_c   1.000
_cell.angle_alpha   90.00
_cell.angle_beta   90.00
_cell.angle_gamma   90.00
#
_symmetry.space_group_name_H-M   'P 1'
#
loop_
_entity.id
_entity.type
_entity.pdbx_description
1 polymer ?
#
loop_
_entity_poly.entity_id
_entity_poly.type
_entity_poly.pdbx_seq_one_letter_code
_entity_poly.pdbx_strand_id
1 'polypeptide(L)'
;IEAEGVVFKECVSDVSLKGQGGALYVNMTEFEVKLSFTRCLFVSNEADSGSNIFIAYKNQSQRIGQESFLGCTAVTGISHEQDISVCFSVGNGSEQFIDERNILHSSWQKQKSENVVKFISHSDENHKFDSSIKCGSVSNPCDIFSSVIRYIEKERPTSDGSSGRVETLVYQKGKYESKVMTLSQTRADTINIVGCAMNETQLSAQPSFTNVMIQGGDGQSVIIERLNMSMQEIAPLVGFVNVRGSNAGLVLSDLIVRGSLGIQAHNSSLQPPYLFSVVGYAVVQNVVIEHVYLITGNILQVNGLRRIEGKKEMEWLGMTTPGIYECIFEDIMTNESSLIILHDSQQPSSSISQQSNNQQNNKQQSNTLSVNDKSDIFTIQDVFFSECVTSLKTSDQNQRGGLIHLHSEGLKMLITNSLIQRCIVHGRNMIYVSWMGNDETGTGAKVATIANTIIANCTAAIPGMKILSKQAYDTPTWEQYNELQQKMNSEHITNQLYADGNTVYDEANKHGLIFLESLNKGDSQGISPIHFEVSGIFVIGCHSAVGSGMSVTKLLMELTDSVFVVPLCYSNIIYLNQTLGTIDNCVLKGQNGTFQDPSLLTKIQLDEADSKDMCPNNAHYYSSSSYGLLYITQGQYEIDNVLFDESKVGSVRVDNGTAVLNNITFIESEMKEGSYYDGSQILIQCTGNSNVEVIEATINGKNEDDCMYIGNGGRNKQSQFNEEEDEEQEGQEEDEKECQFGIVQEKQCLVDVSELWKMRQMPITSLKSAKLIVNVSDIEEPLKFSIEGDKMVPTLYMVMIVELRKKTKEEIKNESETNKDYERKFFRSNLEYSPFKANDLSFKFVKKQYLNDYKVNLDDLPRDKSGHIIWPLDNATEMPVYERAIIQGVWKAEFSMRDYSWLDTRNYIYGVLGSNDQVTFTGENAEEEKSIELDIEILEGEQFVNFYIFQNIEIWIWIIPFFAAGMAQPYMKGRNISNFMNDSLSYQNMMEFARMPKIPDERQHLLEIQIPGDRYTPKSLKSQTYLHTSSYQSPSSPYSSPSDTLSTYAESLRSRLDELEKREQSLYMNQNSPQNRKQSFHLQYPLQEQGTLNEQLTQYMANVQPVTVDFSSIPSNSFQVRGIDWGQTGPPATLGVSQTGLNKLPEDLLVLQQRQERLMGNMSPKSKTMSSYVVKPKKYY
;
A
#
# COMPACT_ATOMS: atom_id res chain seq x y z
N ILE A 1 -21.43 -41.47 -27.67
CA ILE A 1 -22.81 -41.46 -27.13
C ILE A 1 -23.22 -40.00 -27.04
N GLU A 2 -24.39 -39.67 -27.58
CA GLU A 2 -24.98 -38.33 -27.58
C GLU A 2 -26.39 -38.44 -27.03
N ALA A 3 -26.74 -37.61 -26.05
CA ALA A 3 -28.02 -37.65 -25.36
C ALA A 3 -28.45 -36.23 -24.98
N GLU A 4 -29.54 -35.75 -25.57
CA GLU A 4 -30.11 -34.44 -25.27
C GLU A 4 -31.52 -34.57 -24.70
N GLY A 5 -31.80 -33.89 -23.58
CA GLY A 5 -33.15 -33.80 -23.03
C GLY A 5 -33.68 -35.09 -22.39
N VAL A 6 -32.80 -35.95 -21.88
CA VAL A 6 -33.14 -37.31 -21.40
C VAL A 6 -33.32 -37.34 -19.87
N VAL A 7 -34.28 -38.15 -19.39
CA VAL A 7 -34.44 -38.47 -17.97
C VAL A 7 -34.08 -39.95 -17.75
N PHE A 8 -33.08 -40.20 -16.90
CA PHE A 8 -32.65 -41.52 -16.46
C PHE A 8 -33.16 -41.75 -15.04
N LYS A 9 -34.22 -42.54 -14.89
CA LYS A 9 -34.94 -42.70 -13.63
C LYS A 9 -35.11 -44.16 -13.24
N GLU A 10 -34.95 -44.47 -11.96
CA GLU A 10 -35.17 -45.81 -11.37
C GLU A 10 -34.40 -46.92 -12.10
N CYS A 11 -33.23 -46.59 -12.66
CA CYS A 11 -32.35 -47.52 -13.34
C CYS A 11 -31.43 -48.23 -12.32
N VAL A 12 -31.32 -49.55 -12.44
CA VAL A 12 -30.55 -50.41 -11.53
C VAL A 12 -29.46 -51.12 -12.32
N SER A 13 -28.24 -51.17 -11.78
CA SER A 13 -27.09 -51.80 -12.44
C SER A 13 -27.33 -53.30 -12.71
N ASP A 14 -26.93 -53.76 -13.91
CA ASP A 14 -27.04 -55.17 -14.31
C ASP A 14 -26.08 -56.05 -13.49
N VAL A 15 -26.56 -57.22 -13.05
CA VAL A 15 -25.78 -58.19 -12.25
C VAL A 15 -24.49 -58.64 -12.98
N SER A 16 -24.48 -58.66 -14.31
CA SER A 16 -23.29 -58.95 -15.13
C SER A 16 -22.21 -57.85 -15.06
N LEU A 17 -22.59 -56.62 -14.69
CA LEU A 17 -21.71 -55.48 -14.46
C LEU A 17 -21.24 -55.37 -13.00
N LYS A 18 -21.59 -56.34 -12.14
CA LYS A 18 -21.20 -56.39 -10.72
C LYS A 18 -21.61 -55.15 -9.90
N GLY A 19 -22.78 -54.59 -10.18
CA GLY A 19 -23.27 -53.41 -9.46
C GLY A 19 -22.58 -52.10 -9.86
N GLN A 20 -21.93 -52.03 -11.03
CA GLN A 20 -21.30 -50.82 -11.54
C GLN A 20 -22.22 -50.08 -12.54
N GLY A 21 -22.46 -48.78 -12.32
CA GLY A 21 -23.18 -47.90 -13.26
C GLY A 21 -24.70 -48.14 -13.30
N GLY A 22 -25.47 -47.43 -12.48
CA GLY A 22 -26.93 -47.65 -12.36
C GLY A 22 -27.73 -47.20 -13.57
N ALA A 23 -27.42 -46.01 -14.12
CA ALA A 23 -28.02 -45.51 -15.36
C ALA A 23 -27.11 -45.63 -16.59
N LEU A 24 -25.79 -45.55 -16.41
CA LEU A 24 -24.81 -45.64 -17.49
C LEU A 24 -23.54 -46.37 -17.04
N TYR A 25 -23.17 -47.43 -17.76
CA TYR A 25 -21.86 -48.08 -17.70
C TYR A 25 -21.14 -47.94 -19.05
N VAL A 26 -19.93 -47.39 -19.06
CA VAL A 26 -19.13 -47.20 -20.29
C VAL A 26 -17.79 -47.91 -20.15
N ASN A 27 -17.54 -48.93 -20.99
CA ASN A 27 -16.24 -49.58 -21.07
C ASN A 27 -15.37 -48.97 -22.16
N MET A 28 -14.33 -48.25 -21.75
CA MET A 28 -13.32 -47.61 -22.61
C MET A 28 -11.94 -48.32 -22.56
N THR A 29 -11.87 -49.55 -22.01
CA THR A 29 -10.62 -50.33 -21.99
C THR A 29 -10.22 -50.86 -23.39
N GLU A 30 -11.22 -51.10 -24.25
CA GLU A 30 -11.05 -51.59 -25.63
C GLU A 30 -11.25 -50.50 -26.70
N PHE A 31 -12.14 -49.53 -26.47
CA PHE A 31 -12.56 -48.52 -27.46
C PHE A 31 -12.59 -47.11 -26.86
N GLU A 32 -12.25 -46.09 -27.66
CA GLU A 32 -12.40 -44.70 -27.24
C GLU A 32 -13.79 -44.19 -27.60
N VAL A 33 -14.56 -43.79 -26.57
CA VAL A 33 -15.96 -43.38 -26.69
C VAL A 33 -16.08 -41.91 -26.32
N LYS A 34 -16.38 -41.04 -27.30
CA LYS A 34 -16.78 -39.66 -26.99
C LYS A 34 -18.18 -39.67 -26.36
N LEU A 35 -18.34 -38.98 -25.24
CA LEU A 35 -19.63 -38.71 -24.59
C LEU A 35 -20.04 -37.24 -24.84
N SER A 36 -21.35 -37.00 -24.89
CA SER A 36 -21.94 -35.66 -25.01
C SER A 36 -23.37 -35.72 -24.48
N PHE A 37 -23.54 -35.37 -23.20
CA PHE A 37 -24.83 -35.30 -22.53
C PHE A 37 -25.19 -33.83 -22.34
N THR A 38 -26.38 -33.46 -22.80
CA THR A 38 -26.93 -32.10 -22.66
C THR A 38 -28.33 -32.20 -22.06
N ARG A 39 -28.65 -31.34 -21.08
CA ARG A 39 -29.97 -31.34 -20.41
C ARG A 39 -30.39 -32.74 -19.95
N CYS A 40 -29.58 -33.43 -19.15
CA CYS A 40 -29.94 -34.76 -18.64
C CYS A 40 -30.28 -34.72 -17.15
N LEU A 41 -31.30 -35.47 -16.73
CA LEU A 41 -31.71 -35.58 -15.33
C LEU A 41 -31.64 -37.03 -14.89
N PHE A 42 -30.88 -37.30 -13.83
CA PHE A 42 -30.70 -38.63 -13.25
C PHE A 42 -31.44 -38.68 -11.91
N VAL A 43 -32.29 -39.70 -11.68
CA VAL A 43 -33.27 -39.71 -10.58
C VAL A 43 -33.34 -41.10 -9.95
N SER A 44 -32.92 -41.22 -8.68
CA SER A 44 -33.05 -42.46 -7.89
C SER A 44 -32.53 -43.72 -8.61
N ASN A 45 -31.33 -43.65 -9.18
CA ASN A 45 -30.68 -44.80 -9.83
C ASN A 45 -29.77 -45.53 -8.83
N GLU A 46 -29.69 -46.86 -8.91
CA GLU A 46 -29.11 -47.73 -7.88
C GLU A 46 -27.94 -48.57 -8.42
N ALA A 47 -26.78 -48.49 -7.74
CA ALA A 47 -25.58 -49.27 -8.04
C ALA A 47 -24.65 -49.31 -6.80
N ASP A 48 -23.86 -50.38 -6.66
CA ASP A 48 -22.78 -50.49 -5.66
C ASP A 48 -21.64 -49.49 -5.94
N SER A 49 -21.49 -49.02 -7.19
CA SER A 49 -20.50 -48.01 -7.57
C SER A 49 -20.93 -47.24 -8.82
N GLY A 50 -20.96 -45.91 -8.75
CA GLY A 50 -21.50 -45.08 -9.83
C GLY A 50 -23.02 -45.22 -9.90
N SER A 51 -23.73 -44.73 -8.88
CA SER A 51 -25.20 -44.81 -8.76
C SER A 51 -25.89 -44.32 -10.03
N ASN A 52 -25.35 -43.26 -10.65
CA ASN A 52 -25.73 -42.80 -11.98
C ASN A 52 -24.77 -43.32 -13.06
N ILE A 53 -23.46 -43.08 -12.92
CA ILE A 53 -22.48 -43.28 -14.00
C ILE A 53 -21.24 -44.06 -13.52
N PHE A 54 -20.84 -45.09 -14.26
CA PHE A 54 -19.55 -45.77 -14.10
C PHE A 54 -18.77 -45.84 -15.43
N ILE A 55 -17.47 -45.53 -15.41
CA ILE A 55 -16.61 -45.57 -16.60
C ILE A 55 -15.31 -46.36 -16.34
N ALA A 56 -15.01 -47.36 -17.16
CA ALA A 56 -13.77 -48.13 -17.11
C ALA A 56 -12.80 -47.66 -18.19
N TYR A 57 -11.75 -46.91 -17.82
CA TYR A 57 -10.74 -46.39 -18.74
C TYR A 57 -9.57 -47.37 -18.91
N LYS A 58 -8.92 -47.36 -20.08
CA LYS A 58 -7.63 -48.05 -20.26
C LYS A 58 -6.49 -47.30 -19.56
N ASN A 59 -6.46 -45.98 -19.76
CA ASN A 59 -5.41 -45.07 -19.29
C ASN A 59 -6.04 -43.82 -18.66
N GLN A 60 -5.37 -43.17 -17.70
CA GLN A 60 -5.86 -41.91 -17.11
C GLN A 60 -6.08 -40.79 -18.14
N SER A 61 -5.30 -40.76 -19.23
CA SER A 61 -5.42 -39.79 -20.32
C SER A 61 -6.73 -39.86 -21.11
N GLN A 62 -7.57 -40.87 -20.85
CA GLN A 62 -8.89 -41.04 -21.48
C GLN A 62 -10.03 -40.48 -20.62
N ARG A 63 -9.76 -39.96 -19.42
CA ARG A 63 -10.79 -39.33 -18.55
C ARG A 63 -11.46 -38.19 -19.29
N ILE A 64 -12.76 -38.33 -19.58
CA ILE A 64 -13.63 -37.27 -20.11
C ILE A 64 -13.63 -36.06 -19.15
N GLY A 65 -13.88 -34.84 -19.60
CA GLY A 65 -14.05 -33.69 -18.71
C GLY A 65 -15.51 -33.31 -18.47
N GLN A 66 -15.72 -32.18 -17.79
CA GLN A 66 -17.06 -31.65 -17.48
C GLN A 66 -17.83 -31.23 -18.75
N GLU A 67 -17.14 -30.85 -19.82
CA GLU A 67 -17.72 -30.49 -21.13
C GLU A 67 -18.53 -31.62 -21.77
N SER A 68 -18.35 -32.86 -21.31
CA SER A 68 -19.11 -34.02 -21.74
C SER A 68 -20.52 -34.11 -21.10
N PHE A 69 -20.85 -33.26 -20.11
CA PHE A 69 -22.09 -33.31 -19.30
C PHE A 69 -22.68 -31.91 -19.01
N LEU A 70 -23.06 -31.18 -20.06
CA LEU A 70 -23.55 -29.79 -19.94
C LEU A 70 -24.98 -29.71 -19.39
N GLY A 71 -25.16 -29.02 -18.26
CA GLY A 71 -26.48 -28.80 -17.66
C GLY A 71 -27.19 -30.09 -17.24
N CYS A 72 -26.40 -31.09 -16.84
CA CYS A 72 -26.89 -32.38 -16.35
C CYS A 72 -26.96 -32.36 -14.81
N THR A 73 -27.94 -33.04 -14.21
CA THR A 73 -28.15 -33.02 -12.74
C THR A 73 -28.61 -34.38 -12.20
N ALA A 74 -28.12 -34.75 -11.01
CA ALA A 74 -28.59 -35.87 -10.21
C ALA A 74 -29.57 -35.41 -9.12
N VAL A 75 -30.63 -36.19 -8.93
CA VAL A 75 -31.66 -36.08 -7.89
C VAL A 75 -31.51 -37.30 -6.99
N THR A 76 -30.91 -37.10 -5.82
CA THR A 76 -30.48 -38.13 -4.87
C THR A 76 -31.27 -38.05 -3.56
N GLY A 77 -31.75 -39.20 -3.08
CA GLY A 77 -32.52 -39.28 -1.84
C GLY A 77 -31.64 -39.30 -0.59
N ILE A 78 -30.40 -39.75 -0.72
CA ILE A 78 -29.40 -39.87 0.34
C ILE A 78 -28.02 -39.40 -0.13
N SER A 79 -27.20 -38.91 0.80
CA SER A 79 -25.89 -38.30 0.48
C SER A 79 -24.89 -39.32 -0.08
N HIS A 80 -24.98 -40.58 0.35
CA HIS A 80 -24.17 -41.66 -0.21
C HIS A 80 -24.37 -41.84 -1.74
N GLU A 81 -25.63 -41.76 -2.24
CA GLU A 81 -25.91 -41.83 -3.70
C GLU A 81 -25.27 -40.67 -4.46
N GLN A 82 -25.07 -39.54 -3.78
CA GLN A 82 -24.46 -38.32 -4.31
C GLN A 82 -22.93 -38.45 -4.32
N ASP A 83 -22.33 -38.94 -3.23
CA ASP A 83 -20.89 -39.26 -3.15
C ASP A 83 -20.47 -40.25 -4.23
N ILE A 84 -21.19 -41.36 -4.39
CA ILE A 84 -20.91 -42.38 -5.42
C ILE A 84 -21.66 -42.13 -6.73
N SER A 85 -22.10 -40.90 -7.01
CA SER A 85 -22.90 -40.55 -8.21
C SER A 85 -22.19 -40.87 -9.52
N VAL A 86 -20.91 -40.52 -9.59
CA VAL A 86 -20.02 -40.82 -10.71
C VAL A 86 -18.77 -41.53 -10.19
N CYS A 87 -18.52 -42.73 -10.70
CA CYS A 87 -17.31 -43.49 -10.40
C CYS A 87 -16.57 -43.89 -11.67
N PHE A 88 -15.29 -44.20 -11.54
CA PHE A 88 -14.48 -44.74 -12.62
C PHE A 88 -13.46 -45.77 -12.13
N SER A 89 -12.83 -46.45 -13.07
CA SER A 89 -11.66 -47.30 -12.84
C SER A 89 -10.66 -47.12 -13.98
N VAL A 90 -9.41 -47.52 -13.76
CA VAL A 90 -8.34 -47.45 -14.77
C VAL A 90 -7.63 -48.79 -14.88
N GLY A 91 -7.34 -49.22 -16.11
CA GLY A 91 -6.63 -50.48 -16.38
C GLY A 91 -7.50 -51.71 -16.11
N ASN A 92 -7.09 -52.55 -15.17
CA ASN A 92 -7.70 -53.87 -14.95
C ASN A 92 -8.99 -53.85 -14.07
N GLY A 93 -9.49 -52.68 -13.69
CA GLY A 93 -10.77 -52.55 -12.96
C GLY A 93 -10.77 -53.10 -11.52
N SER A 94 -9.59 -53.29 -10.91
CA SER A 94 -9.44 -53.76 -9.52
C SER A 94 -9.52 -52.66 -8.47
N GLU A 95 -9.36 -51.40 -8.89
CA GLU A 95 -9.45 -50.20 -8.05
C GLU A 95 -10.50 -49.27 -8.67
N GLN A 96 -11.35 -48.72 -7.81
CA GLN A 96 -12.46 -47.84 -8.17
C GLN A 96 -12.25 -46.48 -7.50
N PHE A 97 -12.59 -45.41 -8.21
CA PHE A 97 -12.40 -44.04 -7.80
C PHE A 97 -13.70 -43.26 -7.99
N ILE A 98 -14.01 -42.33 -7.09
CA ILE A 98 -15.09 -41.34 -7.30
C ILE A 98 -14.56 -40.26 -8.24
N ASP A 99 -15.37 -39.73 -9.16
CA ASP A 99 -14.93 -38.65 -10.04
C ASP A 99 -15.12 -37.27 -9.39
N GLU A 100 -14.20 -36.94 -8.48
CA GLU A 100 -14.09 -35.68 -7.71
C GLU A 100 -14.22 -34.39 -8.54
N ARG A 101 -14.08 -34.49 -9.86
CA ARG A 101 -14.29 -33.39 -10.83
C ARG A 101 -15.77 -33.04 -11.04
N ASN A 102 -16.69 -33.70 -10.32
CA ASN A 102 -18.12 -33.39 -10.24
C ASN A 102 -18.79 -33.20 -11.62
N ILE A 103 -18.48 -34.08 -12.59
CA ILE A 103 -18.95 -33.93 -13.99
C ILE A 103 -20.48 -33.92 -14.11
N LEU A 104 -21.20 -34.52 -13.15
CA LEU A 104 -22.64 -34.41 -12.99
C LEU A 104 -22.93 -33.53 -11.76
N HIS A 105 -23.69 -32.44 -11.92
CA HIS A 105 -24.09 -31.62 -10.77
C HIS A 105 -25.02 -32.41 -9.84
N SER A 106 -24.88 -32.18 -8.52
CA SER A 106 -25.76 -32.75 -7.50
C SER A 106 -26.01 -31.70 -6.41
N SER A 107 -27.24 -31.66 -5.91
CA SER A 107 -27.74 -30.59 -5.04
C SER A 107 -27.09 -30.60 -3.64
N TRP A 108 -26.80 -29.44 -3.06
CA TRP A 108 -26.30 -29.28 -1.68
C TRP A 108 -27.30 -29.72 -0.58
N GLN A 109 -28.54 -30.05 -0.96
CA GLN A 109 -29.61 -30.63 -0.14
C GLN A 109 -30.19 -31.88 -0.82
N LYS A 110 -30.71 -32.84 -0.05
CA LYS A 110 -31.32 -34.08 -0.56
C LYS A 110 -32.61 -33.80 -1.34
N GLN A 111 -32.77 -34.41 -2.53
CA GLN A 111 -33.91 -34.15 -3.41
C GLN A 111 -34.70 -35.44 -3.69
N LYS A 112 -35.99 -35.43 -3.35
CA LYS A 112 -36.84 -36.65 -3.38
C LYS A 112 -37.55 -36.93 -4.71
N SER A 113 -37.46 -36.02 -5.68
CA SER A 113 -38.37 -35.98 -6.83
C SER A 113 -37.83 -35.07 -7.93
N GLU A 114 -37.91 -35.50 -9.19
CA GLU A 114 -37.61 -34.67 -10.36
C GLU A 114 -38.43 -33.36 -10.41
N ASN A 115 -39.59 -33.33 -9.74
CA ASN A 115 -40.51 -32.20 -9.80
C ASN A 115 -40.06 -30.99 -8.98
N VAL A 116 -38.97 -31.08 -8.20
CA VAL A 116 -38.36 -29.92 -7.53
C VAL A 116 -37.30 -29.22 -8.39
N VAL A 117 -36.82 -29.86 -9.45
CA VAL A 117 -35.85 -29.30 -10.41
C VAL A 117 -36.59 -28.59 -11.54
N LYS A 118 -36.11 -27.42 -11.98
CA LYS A 118 -36.66 -26.67 -13.11
C LYS A 118 -35.58 -26.23 -14.08
N PHE A 119 -35.87 -26.29 -15.37
CA PHE A 119 -34.95 -25.90 -16.45
C PHE A 119 -35.37 -24.58 -17.10
N ILE A 120 -34.41 -23.69 -17.34
CA ILE A 120 -34.56 -22.46 -18.14
C ILE A 120 -33.64 -22.53 -19.35
N SER A 121 -34.14 -22.11 -20.51
CA SER A 121 -33.40 -22.11 -21.78
C SER A 121 -33.86 -20.97 -22.68
N HIS A 122 -33.08 -20.68 -23.72
CA HIS A 122 -33.62 -20.07 -24.93
C HIS A 122 -34.27 -21.14 -25.82
N SER A 123 -35.18 -20.72 -26.69
CA SER A 123 -35.76 -21.58 -27.74
C SER A 123 -34.87 -21.51 -28.98
N ASP A 124 -34.59 -22.66 -29.59
CA ASP A 124 -33.72 -22.78 -30.76
C ASP A 124 -34.47 -23.45 -31.94
N GLU A 125 -33.77 -23.72 -33.05
CA GLU A 125 -34.39 -24.31 -34.24
C GLU A 125 -34.88 -25.75 -34.04
N ASN A 126 -34.21 -26.51 -33.16
CA ASN A 126 -34.53 -27.89 -32.78
C ASN A 126 -35.54 -27.93 -31.62
N HIS A 127 -35.48 -26.95 -30.71
CA HIS A 127 -36.25 -26.90 -29.46
C HIS A 127 -37.18 -25.68 -29.41
N LYS A 128 -38.37 -25.83 -30.04
CA LYS A 128 -39.42 -24.82 -30.03
C LYS A 128 -40.35 -24.99 -28.83
N PHE A 129 -40.47 -23.94 -28.02
CA PHE A 129 -41.29 -23.98 -26.81
C PHE A 129 -42.79 -24.10 -27.13
N ASP A 130 -43.41 -25.16 -26.65
CA ASP A 130 -44.87 -25.29 -26.71
C ASP A 130 -45.49 -24.61 -25.48
N SER A 131 -46.06 -23.43 -25.70
CA SER A 131 -46.72 -22.63 -24.66
C SER A 131 -48.05 -23.21 -24.17
N SER A 132 -48.56 -24.28 -24.80
CA SER A 132 -49.68 -25.07 -24.30
C SER A 132 -49.25 -26.17 -23.30
N ILE A 133 -47.97 -26.53 -23.29
CA ILE A 133 -47.38 -27.53 -22.39
C ILE A 133 -46.76 -26.82 -21.17
N LYS A 134 -46.85 -27.45 -19.99
CA LYS A 134 -46.16 -26.99 -18.77
C LYS A 134 -44.66 -26.88 -19.04
N CYS A 135 -44.06 -25.70 -18.81
CA CYS A 135 -42.62 -25.50 -18.97
C CYS A 135 -41.84 -25.85 -17.71
N GLY A 136 -40.52 -25.91 -17.85
CA GLY A 136 -39.56 -26.17 -16.78
C GLY A 136 -39.16 -27.64 -16.64
N SER A 137 -39.65 -28.52 -17.53
CA SER A 137 -39.13 -29.89 -17.65
C SER A 137 -37.86 -29.92 -18.49
N VAL A 138 -37.16 -31.05 -18.45
CA VAL A 138 -35.96 -31.33 -19.25
C VAL A 138 -36.21 -31.19 -20.77
N SER A 139 -37.39 -31.63 -21.23
CA SER A 139 -37.80 -31.64 -22.64
C SER A 139 -38.58 -30.40 -23.09
N ASN A 140 -39.12 -29.61 -22.14
CA ASN A 140 -39.80 -28.35 -22.38
C ASN A 140 -39.39 -27.35 -21.28
N PRO A 141 -38.18 -26.75 -21.34
CA PRO A 141 -37.73 -25.76 -20.36
C PRO A 141 -38.58 -24.48 -20.43
N CYS A 142 -38.51 -23.65 -19.39
CA CYS A 142 -39.10 -22.31 -19.43
C CYS A 142 -38.17 -21.31 -20.12
N ASP A 143 -38.74 -20.20 -20.59
CA ASP A 143 -38.02 -19.05 -21.14
C ASP A 143 -37.35 -18.19 -20.05
N ILE A 144 -38.07 -17.91 -18.96
CA ILE A 144 -37.61 -17.04 -17.87
C ILE A 144 -38.13 -17.50 -16.49
N PHE A 145 -37.46 -17.05 -15.42
CA PHE A 145 -37.85 -17.34 -14.02
C PHE A 145 -39.33 -17.03 -13.72
N SER A 146 -39.87 -15.92 -14.23
CA SER A 146 -41.29 -15.57 -13.98
C SER A 146 -42.28 -16.57 -14.58
N SER A 147 -41.91 -17.30 -15.64
CA SER A 147 -42.71 -18.38 -16.21
C SER A 147 -42.68 -19.63 -15.32
N VAL A 148 -41.54 -19.95 -14.69
CA VAL A 148 -41.44 -21.01 -13.68
C VAL A 148 -42.39 -20.71 -12.51
N ILE A 149 -42.32 -19.49 -11.94
CA ILE A 149 -43.17 -19.09 -10.81
C ILE A 149 -44.66 -19.15 -11.17
N ARG A 150 -45.07 -18.67 -12.35
CA ARG A 150 -46.46 -18.77 -12.86
C ARG A 150 -47.00 -20.20 -13.00
N TYR A 151 -46.15 -21.22 -13.02
CA TYR A 151 -46.56 -22.62 -12.95
C TYR A 151 -46.56 -23.15 -11.51
N ILE A 152 -45.53 -22.83 -10.71
CA ILE A 152 -45.45 -23.20 -9.28
C ILE A 152 -46.63 -22.62 -8.48
N GLU A 153 -47.08 -21.40 -8.77
CA GLU A 153 -48.27 -20.79 -8.16
C GLU A 153 -49.54 -21.62 -8.36
N LYS A 154 -49.66 -22.33 -9.49
CA LYS A 154 -50.79 -23.20 -9.84
C LYS A 154 -50.65 -24.62 -9.26
N GLU A 155 -49.44 -25.02 -8.88
CA GLU A 155 -49.18 -26.30 -8.23
C GLU A 155 -49.54 -26.25 -6.74
N ARG A 156 -50.13 -27.35 -6.25
CA ARG A 156 -50.35 -27.56 -4.82
C ARG A 156 -49.06 -28.18 -4.24
N PRO A 157 -48.45 -27.60 -3.19
CA PRO A 157 -47.32 -28.23 -2.52
C PRO A 157 -47.77 -29.53 -1.83
N THR A 158 -46.96 -30.57 -1.93
CA THR A 158 -47.21 -31.85 -1.26
C THR A 158 -46.48 -31.94 0.08
N SER A 159 -47.09 -32.61 1.07
CA SER A 159 -46.60 -32.65 2.46
C SER A 159 -45.31 -33.45 2.67
N ASP A 160 -44.88 -34.20 1.65
CA ASP A 160 -43.61 -34.93 1.59
C ASP A 160 -42.46 -34.08 1.01
N GLY A 161 -42.78 -32.93 0.40
CA GLY A 161 -41.85 -32.04 -0.31
C GLY A 161 -41.65 -32.34 -1.81
N SER A 162 -42.34 -33.33 -2.38
CA SER A 162 -42.02 -33.84 -3.72
C SER A 162 -42.48 -32.96 -4.90
N SER A 163 -43.34 -31.96 -4.69
CA SER A 163 -43.87 -31.10 -5.76
C SER A 163 -44.37 -29.74 -5.26
N GLY A 164 -44.68 -28.82 -6.19
CA GLY A 164 -45.25 -27.50 -5.88
C GLY A 164 -44.27 -26.49 -5.28
N ARG A 165 -42.96 -26.74 -5.43
CA ARG A 165 -41.83 -25.88 -5.06
C ARG A 165 -40.63 -26.08 -6.02
N VAL A 166 -39.59 -25.25 -5.89
CA VAL A 166 -38.34 -25.35 -6.67
C VAL A 166 -37.13 -25.35 -5.74
N GLU A 167 -36.35 -26.43 -5.77
CA GLU A 167 -35.13 -26.62 -4.98
C GLU A 167 -33.85 -26.50 -5.85
N THR A 168 -33.99 -26.60 -7.18
CA THR A 168 -32.87 -26.38 -8.13
C THR A 168 -33.39 -25.79 -9.45
N LEU A 169 -32.68 -24.79 -9.95
CA LEU A 169 -32.98 -24.06 -11.17
C LEU A 169 -31.77 -24.13 -12.12
N VAL A 170 -31.88 -24.93 -13.18
CA VAL A 170 -30.81 -25.17 -14.16
C VAL A 170 -30.97 -24.26 -15.37
N TYR A 171 -30.04 -23.34 -15.55
CA TYR A 171 -29.93 -22.47 -16.73
C TYR A 171 -29.09 -23.14 -17.83
N GLN A 172 -29.61 -23.13 -19.05
CA GLN A 172 -28.95 -23.73 -20.21
C GLN A 172 -27.86 -22.82 -20.82
N LYS A 173 -27.15 -23.31 -21.83
CA LYS A 173 -26.19 -22.51 -22.61
C LYS A 173 -26.86 -21.24 -23.18
N GLY A 174 -26.22 -20.08 -23.02
CA GLY A 174 -26.72 -18.78 -23.49
C GLY A 174 -26.53 -17.63 -22.50
N LYS A 175 -26.97 -16.43 -22.90
CA LYS A 175 -26.90 -15.20 -22.10
C LYS A 175 -28.31 -14.77 -21.69
N TYR A 176 -28.61 -14.71 -20.40
CA TYR A 176 -29.94 -14.42 -19.88
C TYR A 176 -29.98 -13.07 -19.15
N GLU A 177 -30.80 -12.16 -19.65
CA GLU A 177 -31.14 -10.94 -18.95
C GLU A 177 -32.26 -11.20 -17.93
N SER A 178 -31.92 -11.22 -16.65
CA SER A 178 -32.88 -11.48 -15.58
C SER A 178 -33.39 -10.19 -14.94
N LYS A 179 -34.71 -10.12 -14.76
CA LYS A 179 -35.34 -9.23 -13.77
C LYS A 179 -35.15 -9.82 -12.36
N VAL A 180 -35.60 -9.09 -11.34
CA VAL A 180 -35.56 -9.55 -9.94
C VAL A 180 -36.15 -10.95 -9.80
N MET A 181 -35.33 -11.87 -9.27
CA MET A 181 -35.74 -13.20 -8.86
C MET A 181 -36.02 -13.19 -7.36
N THR A 182 -37.29 -13.01 -7.00
CA THR A 182 -37.74 -13.09 -5.60
C THR A 182 -37.87 -14.56 -5.20
N LEU A 183 -36.79 -15.12 -4.64
CA LEU A 183 -36.65 -16.56 -4.42
C LEU A 183 -37.63 -17.13 -3.40
N SER A 184 -38.23 -16.31 -2.52
CA SER A 184 -39.30 -16.77 -1.62
C SER A 184 -40.54 -17.29 -2.36
N GLN A 185 -40.75 -16.90 -3.63
CA GLN A 185 -41.82 -17.43 -4.49
C GLN A 185 -41.63 -18.91 -4.85
N THR A 186 -40.42 -19.46 -4.68
CA THR A 186 -40.10 -20.86 -5.00
C THR A 186 -40.61 -21.87 -3.98
N ARG A 187 -40.99 -21.42 -2.76
CA ARG A 187 -41.50 -22.26 -1.65
C ARG A 187 -40.54 -23.35 -1.16
N ALA A 188 -39.22 -23.14 -1.29
CA ALA A 188 -38.18 -24.00 -0.72
C ALA A 188 -37.26 -23.20 0.21
N ASP A 189 -36.78 -23.82 1.29
CA ASP A 189 -35.93 -23.16 2.30
C ASP A 189 -34.46 -23.02 1.84
N THR A 190 -34.11 -23.66 0.74
CA THR A 190 -32.81 -23.61 0.07
C THR A 190 -33.01 -23.82 -1.43
N ILE A 191 -32.26 -23.10 -2.28
CA ILE A 191 -32.31 -23.24 -3.74
C ILE A 191 -30.92 -23.14 -4.37
N ASN A 192 -30.61 -24.10 -5.26
CA ASN A 192 -29.43 -24.05 -6.13
C ASN A 192 -29.79 -23.40 -7.48
N ILE A 193 -28.98 -22.48 -7.97
CA ILE A 193 -29.09 -21.82 -9.28
C ILE A 193 -27.85 -22.19 -10.09
N VAL A 194 -28.00 -23.06 -11.09
CA VAL A 194 -26.89 -23.81 -11.68
C VAL A 194 -26.82 -23.57 -13.18
N GLY A 195 -25.66 -23.22 -13.72
CA GLY A 195 -25.43 -23.13 -15.16
C GLY A 195 -25.02 -24.44 -15.81
N CYS A 196 -24.92 -24.46 -17.14
CA CYS A 196 -24.36 -25.62 -17.87
C CYS A 196 -22.86 -25.79 -17.62
N ALA A 197 -22.13 -24.67 -17.63
CA ALA A 197 -20.72 -24.51 -17.33
C ALA A 197 -20.41 -23.01 -17.25
N MET A 198 -19.37 -22.63 -16.49
CA MET A 198 -18.95 -21.23 -16.28
C MET A 198 -18.91 -20.39 -17.56
N ASN A 199 -18.28 -20.90 -18.61
CA ASN A 199 -18.08 -20.18 -19.87
C ASN A 199 -19.27 -20.28 -20.85
N GLU A 200 -20.32 -21.04 -20.51
CA GLU A 200 -21.43 -21.36 -21.43
C GLU A 200 -22.77 -20.76 -21.00
N THR A 201 -22.97 -20.48 -19.71
CA THR A 201 -24.17 -19.85 -19.16
C THR A 201 -23.81 -18.53 -18.52
N GLN A 202 -24.32 -17.42 -19.07
CA GLN A 202 -24.10 -16.06 -18.56
C GLN A 202 -25.42 -15.46 -18.05
N LEU A 203 -25.43 -14.95 -16.83
CA LEU A 203 -26.53 -14.17 -16.24
C LEU A 203 -26.17 -12.68 -16.21
N SER A 204 -27.14 -11.82 -16.48
CA SER A 204 -27.01 -10.36 -16.37
C SER A 204 -28.29 -9.73 -15.82
N ALA A 205 -28.14 -8.59 -15.13
CA ALA A 205 -29.26 -7.94 -14.45
C ALA A 205 -29.96 -6.90 -15.32
N GLN A 206 -31.29 -6.98 -15.41
CA GLN A 206 -32.12 -5.89 -15.94
C GLN A 206 -32.40 -4.82 -14.86
N PRO A 207 -32.74 -3.57 -15.25
CA PRO A 207 -32.94 -2.48 -14.29
C PRO A 207 -34.08 -2.77 -13.30
N SER A 208 -33.86 -2.45 -12.02
CA SER A 208 -34.80 -2.73 -10.94
C SER A 208 -34.84 -1.64 -9.89
N PHE A 209 -36.03 -1.41 -9.31
CA PHE A 209 -36.23 -0.57 -8.12
C PHE A 209 -35.75 -1.22 -6.80
N THR A 210 -35.38 -2.52 -6.83
CA THR A 210 -34.85 -3.25 -5.65
C THR A 210 -33.33 -3.19 -5.54
N ASN A 211 -32.63 -2.68 -6.57
CA ASN A 211 -31.17 -2.66 -6.68
C ASN A 211 -30.49 -4.04 -6.51
N VAL A 212 -31.21 -5.14 -6.75
CA VAL A 212 -30.67 -6.51 -6.72
C VAL A 212 -31.34 -7.44 -7.73
N MET A 213 -30.56 -8.32 -8.37
CA MET A 213 -31.01 -9.32 -9.35
C MET A 213 -31.62 -10.56 -8.69
N ILE A 214 -31.03 -11.08 -7.60
CA ILE A 214 -31.47 -12.27 -6.87
C ILE A 214 -31.75 -11.88 -5.41
N GLN A 215 -32.97 -12.10 -4.94
CA GLN A 215 -33.40 -11.77 -3.59
C GLN A 215 -33.90 -13.01 -2.85
N GLY A 216 -33.15 -13.45 -1.85
CA GLY A 216 -33.55 -14.51 -0.92
C GLY A 216 -34.72 -14.09 -0.03
N GLY A 217 -35.54 -15.07 0.36
CA GLY A 217 -36.45 -14.96 1.49
C GLY A 217 -35.72 -14.93 2.83
N ASP A 218 -36.45 -14.59 3.90
CA ASP A 218 -35.92 -14.59 5.26
C ASP A 218 -35.62 -16.02 5.74
N GLY A 219 -34.37 -16.30 6.10
CA GLY A 219 -33.87 -17.63 6.47
C GLY A 219 -33.67 -18.59 5.30
N GLN A 220 -33.89 -18.15 4.05
CA GLN A 220 -33.76 -18.94 2.83
C GLN A 220 -32.31 -18.93 2.31
N SER A 221 -31.74 -20.11 2.11
CA SER A 221 -30.36 -20.23 1.61
C SER A 221 -30.31 -20.24 0.08
N VAL A 222 -29.24 -19.68 -0.49
CA VAL A 222 -29.05 -19.53 -1.94
C VAL A 222 -27.68 -20.09 -2.31
N ILE A 223 -27.67 -21.03 -3.24
CA ILE A 223 -26.47 -21.63 -3.80
C ILE A 223 -26.42 -21.25 -5.28
N ILE A 224 -25.27 -20.80 -5.78
CA ILE A 224 -25.11 -20.41 -7.18
C ILE A 224 -23.84 -21.02 -7.76
N GLU A 225 -23.99 -21.77 -8.86
CA GLU A 225 -22.96 -22.68 -9.35
C GLU A 225 -22.80 -22.67 -10.88
N ARG A 226 -21.58 -22.88 -11.35
CA ARG A 226 -21.24 -23.22 -12.75
C ARG A 226 -21.73 -22.21 -13.80
N LEU A 227 -21.65 -20.92 -13.51
CA LEU A 227 -22.11 -19.85 -14.42
C LEU A 227 -21.26 -18.58 -14.36
N ASN A 228 -21.37 -17.76 -15.39
CA ASN A 228 -20.85 -16.41 -15.45
C ASN A 228 -21.92 -15.40 -15.01
N MET A 229 -21.54 -14.37 -14.24
CA MET A 229 -22.35 -13.18 -13.99
C MET A 229 -21.68 -11.94 -14.58
N SER A 230 -22.41 -11.11 -15.29
CA SER A 230 -21.90 -9.86 -15.85
C SER A 230 -22.76 -8.65 -15.50
N MET A 231 -22.12 -7.58 -15.08
CA MET A 231 -22.77 -6.27 -14.90
C MET A 231 -23.12 -5.64 -16.25
N GLN A 232 -24.07 -4.70 -16.26
CA GLN A 232 -24.50 -3.97 -17.46
C GLN A 232 -24.75 -2.49 -17.17
N GLU A 233 -24.30 -1.60 -18.05
CA GLU A 233 -24.54 -0.15 -17.95
C GLU A 233 -26.02 0.25 -17.91
N ILE A 234 -26.92 -0.57 -18.48
CA ILE A 234 -28.36 -0.27 -18.44
C ILE A 234 -28.94 -0.39 -17.02
N ALA A 235 -28.32 -1.19 -16.15
CA ALA A 235 -28.78 -1.52 -14.80
C ALA A 235 -27.72 -1.16 -13.73
N PRO A 236 -27.21 0.09 -13.70
CA PRO A 236 -25.97 0.42 -13.00
C PRO A 236 -26.08 0.30 -11.47
N LEU A 237 -27.28 0.39 -10.92
CA LEU A 237 -27.56 0.32 -9.47
C LEU A 237 -27.78 -1.12 -8.96
N VAL A 238 -27.72 -2.14 -9.84
CA VAL A 238 -28.22 -3.48 -9.52
C VAL A 238 -27.08 -4.45 -9.16
N GLY A 239 -27.03 -4.84 -7.88
CA GLY A 239 -26.18 -5.93 -7.39
C GLY A 239 -26.69 -7.32 -7.79
N PHE A 240 -25.88 -8.36 -7.61
CA PHE A 240 -26.29 -9.72 -7.99
C PHE A 240 -27.17 -10.39 -6.93
N VAL A 241 -26.77 -10.43 -5.66
CA VAL A 241 -27.44 -11.26 -4.64
C VAL A 241 -27.63 -10.53 -3.31
N ASN A 242 -28.83 -10.66 -2.71
CA ASN A 242 -29.12 -10.30 -1.33
C ASN A 242 -29.82 -11.46 -0.61
N VAL A 243 -29.21 -11.98 0.46
CA VAL A 243 -29.71 -13.06 1.32
C VAL A 243 -29.92 -12.54 2.75
N ARG A 244 -31.01 -12.93 3.42
CA ARG A 244 -31.40 -12.38 4.74
C ARG A 244 -31.83 -13.47 5.72
N GLY A 245 -31.72 -13.15 7.01
CA GLY A 245 -32.17 -13.98 8.13
C GLY A 245 -31.08 -14.90 8.66
N SER A 246 -30.93 -14.98 9.98
CA SER A 246 -29.76 -15.56 10.67
C SER A 246 -29.45 -17.03 10.39
N ASN A 247 -30.36 -17.75 9.74
CA ASN A 247 -30.25 -19.18 9.43
C ASN A 247 -30.13 -19.43 7.92
N ALA A 248 -29.93 -18.37 7.12
CA ALA A 248 -29.65 -18.45 5.70
C ALA A 248 -28.16 -18.62 5.44
N GLY A 249 -27.83 -19.23 4.30
CA GLY A 249 -26.48 -19.29 3.76
C GLY A 249 -26.41 -18.83 2.30
N LEU A 250 -25.28 -18.25 1.92
CA LEU A 250 -24.90 -18.00 0.53
C LEU A 250 -23.73 -18.92 0.16
N VAL A 251 -23.86 -19.68 -0.93
CA VAL A 251 -22.76 -20.42 -1.54
C VAL A 251 -22.55 -19.92 -2.96
N LEU A 252 -21.30 -19.62 -3.30
CA LEU A 252 -20.84 -19.30 -4.64
C LEU A 252 -19.73 -20.31 -4.99
N SER A 253 -19.94 -21.16 -6.00
CA SER A 253 -18.96 -22.18 -6.40
C SER A 253 -18.83 -22.28 -7.92
N ASP A 254 -17.62 -22.46 -8.46
CA ASP A 254 -17.38 -22.50 -9.91
C ASP A 254 -18.04 -21.31 -10.65
N LEU A 255 -17.68 -20.07 -10.28
CA LEU A 255 -18.28 -18.85 -10.86
C LEU A 255 -17.24 -17.90 -11.48
N ILE A 256 -17.66 -17.19 -12.53
CA ILE A 256 -16.91 -16.06 -13.10
C ILE A 256 -17.77 -14.80 -13.00
N VAL A 257 -17.28 -13.73 -12.39
CA VAL A 257 -17.98 -12.46 -12.21
C VAL A 257 -17.22 -11.37 -12.96
N ARG A 258 -17.91 -10.60 -13.81
CA ARG A 258 -17.30 -9.57 -14.67
C ARG A 258 -18.03 -8.24 -14.63
N GLY A 259 -17.28 -7.15 -14.80
CA GLY A 259 -17.84 -5.84 -15.13
C GLY A 259 -18.51 -5.83 -16.53
N SER A 260 -18.99 -4.66 -16.94
CA SER A 260 -19.57 -4.48 -18.27
C SER A 260 -18.47 -4.30 -19.32
N LEU A 261 -18.57 -5.04 -20.43
CA LEU A 261 -17.57 -5.06 -21.51
C LEU A 261 -17.37 -3.67 -22.14
N GLY A 262 -16.12 -3.24 -22.25
CA GLY A 262 -15.74 -1.96 -22.89
C GLY A 262 -15.70 -0.76 -21.95
N ILE A 263 -16.13 -0.91 -20.69
CA ILE A 263 -15.85 0.07 -19.63
C ILE A 263 -14.35 0.08 -19.33
N GLN A 264 -13.84 1.24 -18.91
CA GLN A 264 -12.56 1.42 -18.24
C GLN A 264 -12.80 2.14 -16.90
N ALA A 265 -11.90 1.96 -15.93
CA ALA A 265 -11.94 2.57 -14.60
C ALA A 265 -12.54 3.99 -14.54
N HIS A 266 -12.10 4.90 -15.41
CA HIS A 266 -12.49 6.32 -15.40
C HIS A 266 -13.90 6.62 -16.00
N ASN A 267 -14.51 5.69 -16.73
CA ASN A 267 -15.79 5.91 -17.45
C ASN A 267 -16.95 5.01 -16.96
N SER A 268 -16.73 4.19 -15.93
CA SER A 268 -17.80 3.38 -15.34
C SER A 268 -18.96 4.23 -14.83
N SER A 269 -20.18 3.69 -14.95
CA SER A 269 -21.42 4.23 -14.39
C SER A 269 -21.97 3.39 -13.24
N LEU A 270 -21.31 2.27 -12.90
CA LEU A 270 -21.83 1.24 -12.00
C LEU A 270 -21.77 1.70 -10.53
N GLN A 271 -22.93 1.65 -9.85
CA GLN A 271 -23.14 2.09 -8.46
C GLN A 271 -24.07 1.13 -7.68
N PRO A 272 -23.86 -0.21 -7.70
CA PRO A 272 -24.59 -1.10 -6.81
C PRO A 272 -24.15 -0.86 -5.35
N PRO A 273 -24.99 -1.08 -4.34
CA PRO A 273 -24.53 -1.02 -2.94
C PRO A 273 -23.55 -2.15 -2.62
N TYR A 274 -23.72 -3.31 -3.25
CA TYR A 274 -22.86 -4.50 -3.15
C TYR A 274 -23.10 -5.39 -4.37
N LEU A 275 -22.15 -6.26 -4.73
CA LEU A 275 -22.42 -7.36 -5.65
C LEU A 275 -23.11 -8.54 -4.94
N PHE A 276 -22.57 -8.94 -3.78
CA PHE A 276 -23.10 -10.02 -2.95
C PHE A 276 -23.27 -9.54 -1.50
N SER A 277 -24.47 -9.70 -0.94
CA SER A 277 -24.77 -9.41 0.46
C SER A 277 -25.51 -10.56 1.12
N VAL A 278 -25.05 -10.99 2.28
CA VAL A 278 -25.66 -12.06 3.07
C VAL A 278 -25.67 -11.72 4.56
N VAL A 279 -26.81 -11.97 5.21
CA VAL A 279 -26.90 -12.04 6.67
C VAL A 279 -26.92 -13.51 7.07
N GLY A 280 -25.87 -13.98 7.75
CA GLY A 280 -25.69 -15.39 8.11
C GLY A 280 -24.43 -16.01 7.48
N TYR A 281 -24.55 -17.25 7.01
CA TYR A 281 -23.43 -18.08 6.56
C TYR A 281 -22.97 -17.73 5.12
N ALA A 282 -21.66 -17.81 4.85
CA ALA A 282 -21.09 -17.53 3.53
C ALA A 282 -19.96 -18.52 3.17
N VAL A 283 -20.02 -19.10 1.97
CA VAL A 283 -18.91 -19.82 1.32
C VAL A 283 -18.74 -19.30 -0.11
N VAL A 284 -17.50 -19.02 -0.48
CA VAL A 284 -17.08 -18.65 -1.84
C VAL A 284 -15.92 -19.57 -2.21
N GLN A 285 -16.05 -20.39 -3.25
CA GLN A 285 -15.02 -21.35 -3.67
C GLN A 285 -14.82 -21.34 -5.19
N ASN A 286 -13.56 -21.33 -5.66
CA ASN A 286 -13.23 -21.36 -7.09
C ASN A 286 -14.02 -20.27 -7.87
N VAL A 287 -13.97 -19.04 -7.36
CA VAL A 287 -14.64 -17.87 -7.97
C VAL A 287 -13.61 -16.89 -8.49
N VAL A 288 -13.75 -16.53 -9.77
CA VAL A 288 -12.95 -15.49 -10.44
C VAL A 288 -13.79 -14.22 -10.56
N ILE A 289 -13.32 -13.11 -10.00
CA ILE A 289 -13.94 -11.79 -10.11
C ILE A 289 -12.93 -10.87 -10.81
N GLU A 290 -13.23 -10.47 -12.05
CA GLU A 290 -12.28 -9.79 -12.93
C GLU A 290 -12.88 -8.55 -13.63
N HIS A 291 -12.06 -7.52 -13.84
CA HIS A 291 -12.41 -6.31 -14.60
C HIS A 291 -13.69 -5.61 -14.07
N VAL A 292 -13.76 -5.36 -12.76
CA VAL A 292 -14.95 -4.84 -12.06
C VAL A 292 -14.72 -3.39 -11.62
N TYR A 293 -15.17 -2.43 -12.43
CA TYR A 293 -15.05 -1.00 -12.13
C TYR A 293 -16.36 -0.43 -11.58
N LEU A 294 -16.37 -0.02 -10.32
CA LEU A 294 -17.49 0.61 -9.63
C LEU A 294 -17.17 2.08 -9.31
N ILE A 295 -18.14 2.98 -9.42
CA ILE A 295 -18.05 4.29 -8.75
C ILE A 295 -18.23 4.08 -7.24
N THR A 296 -19.21 3.27 -6.85
CA THR A 296 -19.46 2.84 -5.46
C THR A 296 -19.99 1.40 -5.44
N GLY A 297 -19.77 0.71 -4.32
CA GLY A 297 -20.19 -0.66 -4.04
C GLY A 297 -19.08 -1.52 -3.45
N ASN A 298 -19.45 -2.45 -2.56
CA ASN A 298 -18.56 -3.52 -2.10
C ASN A 298 -18.71 -4.77 -2.99
N ILE A 299 -17.73 -5.66 -2.99
CA ILE A 299 -17.85 -6.95 -3.70
C ILE A 299 -18.65 -7.94 -2.85
N LEU A 300 -18.25 -8.13 -1.59
CA LEU A 300 -18.90 -9.05 -0.66
C LEU A 300 -19.15 -8.38 0.70
N GLN A 301 -20.40 -8.42 1.16
CA GLN A 301 -20.78 -8.02 2.51
C GLN A 301 -21.38 -9.21 3.26
N VAL A 302 -20.79 -9.58 4.39
CA VAL A 302 -21.26 -10.65 5.27
C VAL A 302 -21.51 -10.07 6.66
N ASN A 303 -22.76 -10.11 7.12
CA ASN A 303 -23.16 -9.62 8.44
C ASN A 303 -23.76 -10.76 9.27
N GLY A 304 -23.59 -10.77 10.60
CA GLY A 304 -24.24 -11.76 11.45
C GLY A 304 -23.73 -13.19 11.25
N LEU A 305 -22.44 -13.39 10.92
CA LEU A 305 -21.90 -14.68 10.49
C LEU A 305 -22.01 -15.76 11.59
N ARG A 306 -22.62 -16.90 11.26
CA ARG A 306 -22.81 -18.06 12.15
C ARG A 306 -22.82 -19.36 11.35
N ARG A 307 -22.44 -20.47 11.98
CA ARG A 307 -22.76 -21.82 11.49
C ARG A 307 -24.27 -22.03 11.37
N ILE A 308 -24.67 -22.78 10.34
CA ILE A 308 -26.05 -23.23 10.16
C ILE A 308 -26.32 -24.44 11.07
N GLU A 309 -26.36 -24.22 12.38
CA GLU A 309 -26.68 -25.30 13.32
C GLU A 309 -28.12 -25.81 13.15
N GLY A 310 -28.29 -27.14 13.10
CA GLY A 310 -29.59 -27.80 13.23
C GLY A 310 -30.43 -27.98 11.97
N LYS A 311 -30.11 -27.37 10.82
CA LYS A 311 -30.83 -27.64 9.55
C LYS A 311 -30.43 -29.01 8.97
N LYS A 312 -31.10 -30.07 9.44
CA LYS A 312 -30.90 -31.49 9.03
C LYS A 312 -31.03 -31.78 7.52
N GLU A 313 -31.60 -30.86 6.74
CA GLU A 313 -31.78 -31.00 5.30
C GLU A 313 -30.56 -30.49 4.49
N MET A 314 -29.64 -29.75 5.16
CA MET A 314 -28.47 -29.09 4.57
C MET A 314 -27.16 -29.74 5.06
N GLU A 315 -27.00 -31.04 4.82
CA GLU A 315 -25.92 -31.86 5.41
C GLU A 315 -24.51 -31.38 5.02
N TRP A 316 -24.29 -31.03 3.75
CA TRP A 316 -23.02 -30.48 3.27
C TRP A 316 -22.74 -29.08 3.81
N LEU A 317 -23.76 -28.21 3.77
CA LEU A 317 -23.68 -26.82 4.22
C LEU A 317 -23.50 -26.66 5.74
N GLY A 318 -23.85 -27.68 6.54
CA GLY A 318 -23.53 -27.76 7.96
C GLY A 318 -22.12 -28.29 8.27
N MET A 319 -21.41 -28.85 7.28
CA MET A 319 -20.09 -29.46 7.43
C MET A 319 -18.95 -28.57 6.92
N THR A 320 -19.18 -27.77 5.86
CA THR A 320 -18.19 -26.83 5.33
C THR A 320 -17.97 -25.63 6.27
N THR A 321 -16.72 -25.23 6.48
CA THR A 321 -16.35 -24.01 7.23
C THR A 321 -16.64 -22.77 6.37
N PRO A 322 -17.31 -21.72 6.90
CA PRO A 322 -17.56 -20.51 6.12
C PRO A 322 -16.24 -19.82 5.76
N GLY A 323 -16.17 -19.22 4.57
CA GLY A 323 -14.91 -18.68 4.08
C GLY A 323 -14.86 -18.37 2.58
N ILE A 324 -13.65 -18.04 2.12
CA ILE A 324 -13.27 -17.76 0.74
C ILE A 324 -12.08 -18.67 0.41
N TYR A 325 -12.21 -19.49 -0.64
CA TYR A 325 -11.27 -20.56 -0.98
C TYR A 325 -10.95 -20.54 -2.48
N GLU A 326 -9.66 -20.62 -2.86
CA GLU A 326 -9.25 -20.80 -4.26
C GLU A 326 -9.79 -19.68 -5.19
N CYS A 327 -9.92 -18.46 -4.69
CA CYS A 327 -10.58 -17.34 -5.37
C CYS A 327 -9.59 -16.33 -5.97
N ILE A 328 -10.00 -15.72 -7.09
CA ILE A 328 -9.24 -14.69 -7.81
C ILE A 328 -10.04 -13.38 -7.80
N PHE A 329 -9.40 -12.29 -7.38
CA PHE A 329 -9.90 -10.92 -7.43
C PHE A 329 -8.89 -10.08 -8.22
N GLU A 330 -9.22 -9.73 -9.47
CA GLU A 330 -8.28 -9.13 -10.42
C GLU A 330 -8.88 -7.89 -11.11
N ASP A 331 -8.13 -6.78 -11.17
CA ASP A 331 -8.55 -5.52 -11.81
C ASP A 331 -9.94 -5.05 -11.33
N ILE A 332 -10.05 -4.82 -10.03
CA ILE A 332 -11.28 -4.37 -9.35
C ILE A 332 -11.06 -2.96 -8.83
N MET A 333 -11.91 -1.99 -9.20
CA MET A 333 -11.86 -0.62 -8.69
C MET A 333 -13.18 -0.22 -8.02
N THR A 334 -13.12 0.46 -6.87
CA THR A 334 -14.28 1.13 -6.23
C THR A 334 -13.86 2.39 -5.46
N ASN A 335 -14.72 3.41 -5.35
CA ASN A 335 -14.53 4.50 -4.38
C ASN A 335 -15.20 4.22 -3.03
N GLU A 336 -15.53 2.95 -2.74
CA GLU A 336 -15.85 2.52 -1.39
C GLU A 336 -14.60 2.16 -0.58
N SER A 337 -14.83 2.18 0.72
CA SER A 337 -13.91 1.90 1.83
C SER A 337 -13.29 0.51 1.83
N SER A 338 -14.00 -0.50 1.31
CA SER A 338 -13.69 -1.92 1.47
C SER A 338 -14.19 -2.76 0.28
N LEU A 339 -13.40 -3.71 -0.24
CA LEU A 339 -13.92 -4.73 -1.16
C LEU A 339 -14.76 -5.78 -0.42
N ILE A 340 -14.25 -6.27 0.70
CA ILE A 340 -14.86 -7.33 1.51
C ILE A 340 -15.11 -6.82 2.93
N ILE A 341 -16.36 -6.90 3.36
CA ILE A 341 -16.82 -6.48 4.69
C ILE A 341 -17.34 -7.69 5.45
N LEU A 342 -16.81 -7.92 6.64
CA LEU A 342 -17.20 -8.99 7.57
C LEU A 342 -17.58 -8.38 8.93
N HIS A 343 -18.84 -8.53 9.33
CA HIS A 343 -19.33 -8.13 10.66
C HIS A 343 -19.98 -9.31 11.39
N ASP A 344 -19.54 -9.58 12.61
CA ASP A 344 -20.04 -10.66 13.47
C ASP A 344 -21.49 -10.42 13.96
N SER A 345 -21.82 -9.17 14.34
CA SER A 345 -23.13 -8.85 14.91
C SER A 345 -24.23 -8.54 13.89
N GLN A 346 -25.49 -8.64 14.36
CA GLN A 346 -26.69 -8.55 13.53
C GLN A 346 -27.26 -7.12 13.39
N GLN A 347 -26.62 -6.11 13.97
CA GLN A 347 -27.08 -4.72 13.83
C GLN A 347 -26.26 -3.96 12.78
N PRO A 348 -26.83 -3.62 11.60
CA PRO A 348 -26.23 -2.58 10.78
C PRO A 348 -26.22 -1.26 11.58
N SER A 349 -25.12 -0.53 11.50
CA SER A 349 -24.77 0.59 12.38
C SER A 349 -25.79 1.75 12.39
N SER A 350 -26.75 1.71 13.30
CA SER A 350 -27.71 2.81 13.52
C SER A 350 -27.18 3.80 14.56
N SER A 351 -26.43 4.80 14.08
CA SER A 351 -26.06 6.05 14.78
C SER A 351 -25.51 5.91 16.22
N ILE A 352 -24.19 6.01 16.37
CA ILE A 352 -23.56 6.32 17.67
C ILE A 352 -23.89 7.77 18.04
N SER A 353 -24.99 7.98 18.76
CA SER A 353 -25.27 9.25 19.44
C SER A 353 -24.78 9.17 20.89
N GLN A 354 -23.72 9.92 21.21
CA GLN A 354 -23.30 10.10 22.60
C GLN A 354 -24.34 10.94 23.37
N GLN A 355 -25.22 10.29 24.14
CA GLN A 355 -25.83 10.91 25.32
C GLN A 355 -25.83 9.93 26.49
N SER A 356 -25.51 10.44 27.66
CA SER A 356 -25.16 9.66 28.84
C SER A 356 -26.29 9.53 29.87
N ASN A 357 -26.13 8.53 30.73
CA ASN A 357 -26.76 8.34 32.04
C ASN A 357 -28.16 7.68 32.13
N ASN A 358 -28.24 6.82 33.15
CA ASN A 358 -29.45 6.41 33.89
C ASN A 358 -30.52 5.58 33.16
N GLN A 359 -30.15 4.34 32.82
CA GLN A 359 -31.06 3.21 33.04
C GLN A 359 -30.32 1.88 33.32
N GLN A 360 -29.80 1.75 34.54
CA GLN A 360 -29.63 0.42 35.13
C GLN A 360 -31.01 -0.20 35.42
N ASN A 361 -31.05 -1.53 35.55
CA ASN A 361 -32.24 -2.35 35.82
C ASN A 361 -33.25 -2.46 34.65
N ASN A 362 -32.89 -3.23 33.61
CA ASN A 362 -33.72 -4.36 33.12
C ASN A 362 -33.04 -5.20 32.01
N LYS A 363 -31.77 -5.62 32.19
CA LYS A 363 -31.22 -6.78 31.49
C LYS A 363 -31.36 -8.03 32.37
N GLN A 364 -32.54 -8.64 32.35
CA GLN A 364 -32.74 -10.02 32.82
C GLN A 364 -33.33 -10.85 31.68
N GLN A 365 -32.79 -12.05 31.47
CA GLN A 365 -33.34 -13.10 30.61
C GLN A 365 -33.52 -12.77 29.12
N SER A 366 -32.46 -12.27 28.47
CA SER A 366 -32.06 -12.86 27.19
C SER A 366 -31.27 -14.13 27.49
N ASN A 367 -31.61 -15.26 26.85
CA ASN A 367 -31.05 -16.57 27.22
C ASN A 367 -29.51 -16.61 27.19
N THR A 368 -28.92 -17.24 28.21
CA THR A 368 -27.52 -17.65 28.19
C THR A 368 -27.30 -18.65 27.05
N LEU A 369 -26.68 -18.20 25.97
CA LEU A 369 -26.01 -19.10 25.03
C LEU A 369 -24.87 -19.79 25.78
N SER A 370 -24.95 -21.11 25.87
CA SER A 370 -23.84 -21.93 26.36
C SER A 370 -22.72 -21.86 25.33
N VAL A 371 -21.60 -21.21 25.68
CA VAL A 371 -20.37 -21.20 24.88
C VAL A 371 -19.74 -22.60 24.94
N ASN A 372 -20.22 -23.49 24.06
CA ASN A 372 -19.74 -24.86 23.93
C ASN A 372 -18.70 -24.96 22.81
N ASP A 373 -17.45 -24.63 23.13
CA ASP A 373 -16.19 -25.09 22.48
C ASP A 373 -16.01 -24.94 20.96
N LYS A 374 -16.96 -24.32 20.24
CA LYS A 374 -16.87 -24.01 18.80
C LYS A 374 -17.15 -22.53 18.55
N SER A 375 -16.14 -21.71 18.84
CA SER A 375 -15.97 -20.44 18.13
C SER A 375 -16.03 -20.71 16.62
N ASP A 376 -16.86 -19.97 15.89
CA ASP A 376 -16.87 -20.07 14.44
C ASP A 376 -15.54 -19.55 13.88
N ILE A 377 -15.15 -20.10 12.72
CA ILE A 377 -13.92 -19.74 12.02
C ILE A 377 -14.34 -19.31 10.62
N PHE A 378 -13.89 -18.13 10.19
CA PHE A 378 -13.97 -17.69 8.80
C PHE A 378 -12.58 -17.79 8.17
N THR A 379 -12.46 -18.63 7.14
CA THR A 379 -11.18 -18.89 6.47
C THR A 379 -11.08 -18.10 5.16
N ILE A 380 -9.91 -17.55 4.87
CA ILE A 380 -9.52 -16.98 3.57
C ILE A 380 -8.26 -17.72 3.16
N GLN A 381 -8.40 -18.69 2.25
CA GLN A 381 -7.34 -19.65 1.92
C GLN A 381 -7.09 -19.71 0.41
N ASP A 382 -5.82 -19.73 0.01
CA ASP A 382 -5.38 -19.85 -1.39
C ASP A 382 -6.04 -18.77 -2.28
N VAL A 383 -6.19 -17.55 -1.74
CA VAL A 383 -6.87 -16.41 -2.41
C VAL A 383 -5.85 -15.45 -3.02
N PHE A 384 -6.15 -14.99 -4.23
CA PHE A 384 -5.33 -14.07 -5.01
C PHE A 384 -6.03 -12.71 -5.19
N PHE A 385 -5.39 -11.64 -4.73
CA PHE A 385 -5.80 -10.26 -5.00
C PHE A 385 -4.74 -9.60 -5.91
N SER A 386 -5.17 -9.05 -7.04
CA SER A 386 -4.29 -8.48 -8.07
C SER A 386 -4.88 -7.17 -8.59
N GLU A 387 -4.10 -6.09 -8.59
CA GLU A 387 -4.47 -4.80 -9.22
C GLU A 387 -5.80 -4.20 -8.70
N CYS A 388 -6.16 -4.52 -7.46
CA CYS A 388 -7.36 -4.03 -6.78
C CYS A 388 -7.17 -2.61 -6.23
N VAL A 389 -8.13 -1.71 -6.48
CA VAL A 389 -8.10 -0.29 -6.10
C VAL A 389 -9.33 0.11 -5.27
N THR A 390 -9.12 0.69 -4.08
CA THR A 390 -10.21 1.13 -3.16
C THR A 390 -9.95 2.50 -2.54
N SER A 391 -10.99 3.23 -2.13
CA SER A 391 -10.85 4.58 -1.54
C SER A 391 -11.64 4.77 -0.25
N LEU A 392 -10.94 5.02 0.85
CA LEU A 392 -11.53 5.20 2.18
C LEU A 392 -11.81 6.68 2.47
N LYS A 393 -13.07 7.00 2.82
CA LYS A 393 -13.45 8.33 3.35
C LYS A 393 -13.00 8.43 4.81
N THR A 394 -12.04 9.32 5.11
CA THR A 394 -11.54 9.56 6.48
C THR A 394 -12.60 10.01 7.49
N SER A 395 -13.71 10.56 7.00
CA SER A 395 -14.86 10.96 7.80
C SER A 395 -15.73 9.78 8.25
N ASP A 396 -15.57 8.58 7.68
CA ASP A 396 -16.19 7.37 8.23
C ASP A 396 -15.33 6.84 9.39
N GLN A 397 -15.95 6.67 10.56
CA GLN A 397 -15.29 6.14 11.75
C GLN A 397 -15.42 4.61 11.87
N ASN A 398 -16.38 4.02 11.14
CA ASN A 398 -16.76 2.61 11.24
C ASN A 398 -15.88 1.73 10.35
N GLN A 399 -15.55 2.21 9.15
CA GLN A 399 -14.77 1.46 8.15
C GLN A 399 -13.30 1.91 8.14
N ARG A 400 -12.38 0.95 8.08
CA ARG A 400 -10.93 1.20 8.27
C ARG A 400 -9.98 0.40 7.37
N GLY A 401 -10.45 -0.52 6.52
CA GLY A 401 -9.61 -1.41 5.71
C GLY A 401 -10.07 -1.58 4.25
N GLY A 402 -9.14 -1.42 3.30
CA GLY A 402 -9.39 -1.32 1.85
C GLY A 402 -9.77 -2.61 1.13
N LEU A 403 -9.00 -3.69 1.30
CA LEU A 403 -9.37 -4.98 0.70
C LEU A 403 -10.31 -5.75 1.62
N ILE A 404 -9.95 -5.83 2.91
CA ILE A 404 -10.68 -6.59 3.92
C ILE A 404 -10.89 -5.72 5.16
N HIS A 405 -12.14 -5.65 5.62
CA HIS A 405 -12.52 -5.03 6.88
C HIS A 405 -13.34 -6.03 7.72
N LEU A 406 -12.75 -6.50 8.83
CA LEU A 406 -13.37 -7.42 9.79
C LEU A 406 -13.60 -6.74 11.15
N HIS A 407 -14.79 -6.98 11.69
CA HIS A 407 -15.18 -6.66 13.07
C HIS A 407 -15.74 -7.90 13.77
N SER A 408 -15.03 -8.40 14.78
CA SER A 408 -15.32 -9.65 15.50
C SER A 408 -15.79 -9.41 16.94
N GLU A 409 -16.86 -10.10 17.34
CA GLU A 409 -17.36 -10.20 18.71
C GLU A 409 -17.17 -11.62 19.33
N GLY A 410 -16.79 -12.59 18.50
CA GLY A 410 -16.52 -13.99 18.86
C GLY A 410 -16.01 -14.87 17.71
N LEU A 411 -16.10 -14.39 16.46
CA LEU A 411 -15.59 -15.03 15.26
C LEU A 411 -14.05 -15.09 15.23
N LYS A 412 -13.49 -16.26 14.92
CA LYS A 412 -12.07 -16.41 14.59
C LYS A 412 -11.83 -16.21 13.09
N MET A 413 -10.71 -15.58 12.74
CA MET A 413 -10.26 -15.42 11.36
C MET A 413 -9.03 -16.28 11.09
N LEU A 414 -8.96 -16.86 9.89
CA LEU A 414 -7.77 -17.53 9.38
C LEU A 414 -7.49 -17.01 7.97
N ILE A 415 -6.33 -16.39 7.72
CA ILE A 415 -5.83 -16.07 6.38
C ILE A 415 -4.63 -16.98 6.11
N THR A 416 -4.65 -17.77 5.04
CA THR A 416 -3.59 -18.73 4.70
C THR A 416 -3.25 -18.72 3.22
N ASN A 417 -1.98 -18.98 2.90
CA ASN A 417 -1.46 -19.28 1.56
C ASN A 417 -1.85 -18.25 0.46
N SER A 418 -2.16 -17.02 0.86
CA SER A 418 -2.77 -16.04 -0.04
C SER A 418 -1.73 -15.10 -0.65
N LEU A 419 -2.04 -14.51 -1.81
CA LEU A 419 -1.15 -13.59 -2.53
C LEU A 419 -1.89 -12.30 -2.86
N ILE A 420 -1.38 -11.18 -2.34
CA ILE A 420 -1.92 -9.83 -2.55
C ILE A 420 -0.86 -9.03 -3.30
N GLN A 421 -1.13 -8.58 -4.52
CA GLN A 421 -0.15 -7.88 -5.35
C GLN A 421 -0.71 -6.67 -6.11
N ARG A 422 0.11 -5.62 -6.24
CA ARG A 422 -0.21 -4.39 -7.00
C ARG A 422 -1.52 -3.70 -6.58
N CYS A 423 -1.99 -3.94 -5.35
CA CYS A 423 -3.22 -3.34 -4.83
C CYS A 423 -2.97 -1.92 -4.32
N ILE A 424 -3.89 -0.99 -4.58
CA ILE A 424 -3.79 0.43 -4.22
C ILE A 424 -4.98 0.82 -3.33
N VAL A 425 -4.71 1.18 -2.09
CA VAL A 425 -5.73 1.62 -1.12
C VAL A 425 -5.51 3.09 -0.80
N HIS A 426 -6.40 3.95 -1.30
CA HIS A 426 -6.47 5.37 -0.94
C HIS A 426 -7.12 5.53 0.44
N GLY A 427 -6.44 5.07 1.48
CA GLY A 427 -7.00 4.90 2.82
C GLY A 427 -5.94 4.53 3.86
N ARG A 428 -6.40 4.32 5.10
CA ARG A 428 -5.55 4.04 6.27
C ARG A 428 -4.84 2.69 6.21
N ASN A 429 -5.61 1.62 5.91
CA ASN A 429 -5.14 0.24 6.03
C ASN A 429 -5.62 -0.63 4.87
N MET A 430 -4.87 -1.67 4.51
CA MET A 430 -5.24 -2.61 3.44
C MET A 430 -6.07 -3.78 3.96
N ILE A 431 -5.60 -4.40 5.04
CA ILE A 431 -6.31 -5.39 5.85
C ILE A 431 -6.56 -4.77 7.22
N TYR A 432 -7.81 -4.82 7.67
CA TYR A 432 -8.21 -4.36 8.98
C TYR A 432 -8.94 -5.47 9.73
N VAL A 433 -8.49 -5.78 10.95
CA VAL A 433 -9.18 -6.70 11.87
C VAL A 433 -9.33 -6.02 13.22
N SER A 434 -10.56 -6.04 13.76
CA SER A 434 -10.84 -5.52 15.09
C SER A 434 -11.58 -6.50 15.98
N TRP A 435 -11.23 -6.50 17.28
CA TRP A 435 -11.92 -7.24 18.32
C TRP A 435 -12.78 -6.31 19.19
N MET A 436 -14.03 -6.73 19.44
CA MET A 436 -15.01 -6.06 20.32
C MET A 436 -15.82 -7.08 21.15
N GLY A 437 -15.40 -8.34 21.18
CA GLY A 437 -16.04 -9.40 21.98
C GLY A 437 -15.76 -9.30 23.48
N ASN A 438 -16.30 -10.21 24.29
CA ASN A 438 -16.03 -10.18 25.74
C ASN A 438 -14.66 -10.79 26.07
N ASP A 439 -13.73 -9.95 26.55
CA ASP A 439 -12.40 -10.33 27.01
C ASP A 439 -12.42 -11.45 28.09
N GLU A 440 -13.42 -11.46 28.99
CA GLU A 440 -13.57 -12.51 30.01
C GLU A 440 -13.78 -13.91 29.41
N THR A 441 -14.43 -13.99 28.24
CA THR A 441 -14.71 -15.26 27.54
C THR A 441 -13.67 -15.60 26.47
N GLY A 442 -12.88 -14.62 26.03
CA GLY A 442 -11.82 -14.79 25.03
C GLY A 442 -10.40 -14.87 25.60
N THR A 443 -10.22 -14.80 26.92
CA THR A 443 -8.89 -14.82 27.57
C THR A 443 -8.07 -16.03 27.12
N GLY A 444 -6.94 -15.78 26.43
CA GLY A 444 -6.06 -16.82 25.87
C GLY A 444 -6.47 -17.36 24.49
N ALA A 445 -7.54 -16.86 23.87
CA ALA A 445 -7.98 -17.31 22.55
C ALA A 445 -7.18 -16.62 21.43
N LYS A 446 -6.63 -17.40 20.49
CA LYS A 446 -6.22 -16.90 19.17
C LYS A 446 -7.48 -16.52 18.38
N VAL A 447 -7.63 -15.23 18.05
CA VAL A 447 -8.81 -14.66 17.35
C VAL A 447 -8.55 -14.39 15.88
N ALA A 448 -7.31 -14.07 15.49
CA ALA A 448 -6.92 -14.09 14.08
C ALA A 448 -5.54 -14.71 13.92
N THR A 449 -5.41 -15.54 12.88
CA THR A 449 -4.14 -16.10 12.40
C THR A 449 -3.95 -15.68 10.95
N ILE A 450 -2.82 -15.06 10.62
CA ILE A 450 -2.41 -14.70 9.25
C ILE A 450 -1.12 -15.46 8.94
N ALA A 451 -1.17 -16.43 8.02
CA ALA A 451 -0.05 -17.33 7.76
C ALA A 451 0.29 -17.47 6.27
N ASN A 452 1.55 -17.77 5.95
CA ASN A 452 2.04 -18.14 4.60
C ASN A 452 1.60 -17.19 3.48
N THR A 453 1.46 -15.89 3.77
CA THR A 453 0.79 -14.93 2.89
C THR A 453 1.78 -13.92 2.33
N ILE A 454 1.75 -13.72 1.01
CA ILE A 454 2.66 -12.83 0.28
C ILE A 454 1.93 -11.52 -0.04
N ILE A 455 2.56 -10.37 0.26
CA ILE A 455 2.05 -9.03 -0.05
C ILE A 455 3.12 -8.27 -0.85
N ALA A 456 2.88 -7.99 -2.13
CA ALA A 456 3.91 -7.51 -3.07
C ALA A 456 3.51 -6.27 -3.90
N ASN A 457 4.30 -5.20 -3.81
CA ASN A 457 4.12 -3.94 -4.55
C ASN A 457 2.75 -3.25 -4.31
N CYS A 458 2.24 -3.31 -3.07
CA CYS A 458 0.92 -2.78 -2.69
C CYS A 458 1.04 -1.48 -1.87
N THR A 459 0.04 -0.58 -1.95
CA THR A 459 0.02 0.69 -1.21
C THR A 459 -1.24 0.88 -0.37
N ALA A 460 -1.10 1.48 0.81
CA ALA A 460 -2.19 1.94 1.68
C ALA A 460 -1.91 3.35 2.19
N ALA A 461 -2.23 4.37 1.38
CA ALA A 461 -1.96 5.76 1.69
C ALA A 461 -3.04 6.72 1.21
N ILE A 462 -3.38 7.70 2.04
CA ILE A 462 -4.33 8.77 1.72
C ILE A 462 -3.61 9.86 0.91
N PRO A 463 -4.03 10.18 -0.32
CA PRO A 463 -3.46 11.27 -1.10
C PRO A 463 -3.53 12.61 -0.35
N GLY A 464 -2.44 13.38 -0.38
CA GLY A 464 -2.39 14.72 0.23
C GLY A 464 -2.49 14.75 1.77
N MET A 465 -2.24 13.63 2.46
CA MET A 465 -2.28 13.60 3.92
C MET A 465 -1.06 14.26 4.58
N LYS A 466 -1.31 15.04 5.65
CA LYS A 466 -0.31 15.44 6.65
C LYS A 466 -0.66 14.81 8.01
N ILE A 467 0.37 14.52 8.80
CA ILE A 467 0.21 13.92 10.12
C ILE A 467 0.13 14.99 11.21
N LEU A 468 -0.85 14.83 12.10
CA LEU A 468 -0.94 15.57 13.35
C LEU A 468 0.11 15.05 14.34
N SER A 469 1.08 15.88 14.73
CA SER A 469 2.09 15.50 15.72
C SER A 469 1.48 15.46 17.14
N LYS A 470 1.95 14.54 17.99
CA LYS A 470 1.44 14.36 19.35
C LYS A 470 1.65 15.58 20.28
N GLN A 471 2.46 16.57 19.89
CA GLN A 471 2.71 17.78 20.70
C GLN A 471 1.59 18.83 20.60
N ALA A 472 0.61 18.65 19.71
CA ALA A 472 -0.55 19.55 19.61
C ALA A 472 -1.66 19.32 20.66
N TYR A 473 -1.47 18.39 21.62
CA TYR A 473 -2.54 17.89 22.50
C TYR A 473 -2.81 18.70 23.78
N ASP A 474 -1.91 19.60 24.21
CA ASP A 474 -2.16 20.51 25.34
C ASP A 474 -2.98 21.75 24.92
N THR A 475 -4.11 21.53 24.22
CA THR A 475 -5.20 22.52 24.11
C THR A 475 -6.53 21.84 23.71
N PRO A 476 -7.66 22.11 24.40
CA PRO A 476 -8.91 21.37 24.18
C PRO A 476 -9.75 21.96 23.02
N THR A 477 -9.36 21.70 21.77
CA THR A 477 -10.04 22.22 20.57
C THR A 477 -10.43 21.18 19.51
N TRP A 478 -10.16 19.89 19.72
CA TRP A 478 -10.44 18.83 18.74
C TRP A 478 -11.91 18.82 18.26
N GLU A 479 -12.88 19.02 19.17
CA GLU A 479 -14.31 19.06 18.85
C GLU A 479 -14.71 20.20 17.88
N GLN A 480 -13.97 21.33 17.87
CA GLN A 480 -14.24 22.45 16.95
C GLN A 480 -13.73 22.19 15.52
N TYR A 481 -12.72 21.33 15.35
CA TYR A 481 -12.14 21.02 14.04
C TYR A 481 -13.14 20.30 13.13
N ASN A 482 -13.90 19.35 13.69
CA ASN A 482 -14.94 18.60 12.97
C ASN A 482 -16.05 19.50 12.40
N GLU A 483 -16.42 20.59 13.09
CA GLU A 483 -17.45 21.53 12.61
C GLU A 483 -17.00 22.40 11.42
N LEU A 484 -15.69 22.50 11.17
CA LEU A 484 -15.12 23.22 10.03
C LEU A 484 -15.03 22.32 8.80
N GLN A 485 -14.51 21.10 8.95
CA GLN A 485 -14.44 20.11 7.87
C GLN A 485 -15.81 19.82 7.24
N GLN A 486 -16.89 19.76 8.04
CA GLN A 486 -18.24 19.55 7.54
C GLN A 486 -18.83 20.72 6.71
N LYS A 487 -18.18 21.90 6.67
CA LYS A 487 -18.70 23.11 5.99
C LYS A 487 -18.04 23.43 4.64
N MET A 488 -16.95 22.76 4.26
CA MET A 488 -16.25 23.00 2.98
C MET A 488 -16.85 22.23 1.79
N ASN A 489 -17.66 21.20 2.02
CA ASN A 489 -18.18 20.32 0.97
C ASN A 489 -19.35 20.96 0.18
N SER A 490 -19.03 21.78 -0.83
CA SER A 490 -19.99 22.19 -1.87
C SER A 490 -19.41 22.10 -3.27
N GLU A 491 -20.07 21.32 -4.12
CA GLU A 491 -20.07 21.42 -5.59
C GLU A 491 -18.74 21.23 -6.35
N HIS A 492 -18.11 20.05 -6.21
CA HIS A 492 -17.61 19.31 -7.39
C HIS A 492 -17.64 17.79 -7.15
N ILE A 493 -18.40 17.06 -7.97
CA ILE A 493 -18.40 15.58 -7.94
C ILE A 493 -17.40 15.09 -8.99
N THR A 494 -16.22 14.68 -8.53
CA THR A 494 -15.24 13.91 -9.29
C THR A 494 -15.40 12.42 -8.98
N ASN A 495 -15.07 11.54 -9.94
CA ASN A 495 -15.12 10.08 -9.75
C ASN A 495 -13.92 9.52 -8.95
N GLN A 496 -13.19 10.38 -8.23
CA GLN A 496 -11.97 10.07 -7.49
C GLN A 496 -11.99 10.81 -6.15
N LEU A 497 -11.84 10.07 -5.06
CA LEU A 497 -11.69 10.63 -3.72
C LEU A 497 -10.39 11.45 -3.61
N TYR A 498 -10.40 12.55 -2.86
CA TYR A 498 -9.25 13.47 -2.67
C TYR A 498 -8.74 14.18 -3.95
N ALA A 499 -9.49 14.11 -5.06
CA ALA A 499 -9.16 14.83 -6.30
C ALA A 499 -9.47 16.35 -6.28
N ASP A 500 -9.90 16.87 -5.13
CA ASP A 500 -10.00 18.31 -4.82
C ASP A 500 -8.65 18.92 -4.40
N GLY A 501 -7.66 18.10 -4.06
CA GLY A 501 -6.31 18.54 -3.67
C GLY A 501 -6.22 19.13 -2.25
N ASN A 502 -7.28 18.99 -1.44
CA ASN A 502 -7.29 19.48 -0.07
C ASN A 502 -6.38 18.63 0.84
N THR A 503 -5.63 19.28 1.72
CA THR A 503 -4.79 18.59 2.71
C THR A 503 -5.63 17.89 3.75
N VAL A 504 -5.44 16.57 3.89
CA VAL A 504 -6.12 15.73 4.88
C VAL A 504 -5.25 15.63 6.14
N TYR A 505 -5.82 15.82 7.32
CA TYR A 505 -5.11 15.66 8.59
C TYR A 505 -5.59 14.42 9.33
N ASP A 506 -4.67 13.57 9.77
CA ASP A 506 -4.96 12.35 10.56
C ASP A 506 -3.80 11.99 11.51
N GLU A 507 -4.01 11.01 12.38
CA GLU A 507 -3.01 10.54 13.35
C GLU A 507 -2.24 9.31 12.84
N ALA A 508 -0.92 9.29 13.05
CA ALA A 508 0.00 8.27 12.56
C ALA A 508 -0.34 6.82 12.99
N ASN A 509 -0.84 6.66 14.20
CA ASN A 509 -1.11 5.37 14.86
C ASN A 509 -2.37 4.63 14.35
N LYS A 510 -3.07 5.15 13.33
CA LYS A 510 -4.30 4.57 12.75
C LYS A 510 -4.09 3.86 11.42
N HIS A 511 -2.83 3.74 10.99
CA HIS A 511 -2.39 3.33 9.65
C HIS A 511 -1.45 2.13 9.69
N GLY A 512 -1.50 1.30 8.65
CA GLY A 512 -0.60 0.18 8.40
C GLY A 512 -1.16 -0.71 7.28
N LEU A 513 -0.33 -1.44 6.53
CA LEU A 513 -0.84 -2.37 5.52
C LEU A 513 -1.77 -3.42 6.16
N ILE A 514 -1.31 -4.04 7.25
CA ILE A 514 -2.14 -4.82 8.17
C ILE A 514 -2.34 -3.99 9.44
N PHE A 515 -3.59 -3.75 9.86
CA PHE A 515 -3.89 -3.11 11.15
C PHE A 515 -4.80 -3.98 12.02
N LEU A 516 -4.35 -4.25 13.24
CA LEU A 516 -4.97 -5.14 14.22
C LEU A 516 -5.24 -4.36 15.51
N GLU A 517 -6.49 -4.18 15.92
CA GLU A 517 -6.80 -3.45 17.17
C GLU A 517 -7.86 -4.14 18.05
N SER A 518 -7.70 -4.03 19.38
CA SER A 518 -8.79 -4.25 20.32
C SER A 518 -9.50 -2.93 20.63
N LEU A 519 -10.81 -2.91 20.40
CA LEU A 519 -11.70 -1.79 20.72
C LEU A 519 -12.18 -1.81 22.18
N ASN A 520 -11.79 -2.84 22.93
CA ASN A 520 -12.15 -3.02 24.32
C ASN A 520 -11.35 -2.11 25.27
N LYS A 521 -11.71 -2.19 26.55
CA LYS A 521 -10.98 -1.55 27.64
C LYS A 521 -9.69 -2.27 27.99
N GLY A 522 -9.62 -3.59 27.77
CA GLY A 522 -8.52 -4.42 28.22
C GLY A 522 -8.41 -4.52 29.74
N ASP A 523 -7.22 -4.89 30.20
CA ASP A 523 -6.83 -5.05 31.60
C ASP A 523 -6.50 -3.71 32.29
N SER A 524 -5.73 -3.76 33.38
CA SER A 524 -5.15 -2.59 34.06
C SER A 524 -4.18 -1.75 33.23
N GLN A 525 -3.52 -2.31 32.21
CA GLN A 525 -2.65 -1.61 31.26
C GLN A 525 -3.40 -1.16 30.00
N GLY A 526 -4.63 -1.63 29.79
CA GLY A 526 -5.45 -1.37 28.60
C GLY A 526 -5.35 -2.45 27.52
N ILE A 527 -4.68 -3.58 27.81
CA ILE A 527 -4.39 -4.66 26.86
C ILE A 527 -5.49 -5.73 26.97
N SER A 528 -6.08 -6.12 25.84
CA SER A 528 -7.06 -7.21 25.78
C SER A 528 -6.32 -8.57 25.77
N PRO A 529 -6.78 -9.59 26.52
CA PRO A 529 -6.11 -10.89 26.68
C PRO A 529 -6.26 -11.82 25.46
N ILE A 530 -6.44 -11.24 24.28
CA ILE A 530 -6.78 -11.86 23.01
C ILE A 530 -5.54 -11.95 22.16
N HIS A 531 -5.27 -13.13 21.60
CA HIS A 531 -4.06 -13.39 20.84
C HIS A 531 -4.30 -13.23 19.34
N PHE A 532 -3.36 -12.57 18.68
CA PHE A 532 -3.24 -12.48 17.22
C PHE A 532 -1.92 -13.10 16.80
N GLU A 533 -1.95 -13.96 15.79
CA GLU A 533 -0.83 -14.78 15.33
C GLU A 533 -0.51 -14.43 13.87
N VAL A 534 0.75 -14.14 13.57
CA VAL A 534 1.22 -13.80 12.24
C VAL A 534 2.48 -14.62 11.95
N SER A 535 2.45 -15.48 10.94
CA SER A 535 3.53 -16.47 10.72
C SER A 535 3.89 -16.65 9.25
N GLY A 536 5.18 -16.68 8.91
CA GLY A 536 5.63 -16.95 7.54
C GLY A 536 5.08 -15.98 6.48
N ILE A 537 4.79 -14.72 6.84
CA ILE A 537 4.34 -13.72 5.84
C ILE A 537 5.52 -13.07 5.13
N PHE A 538 5.35 -12.70 3.87
CA PHE A 538 6.39 -12.10 3.03
C PHE A 538 5.89 -10.80 2.41
N VAL A 539 6.35 -9.67 2.93
CA VAL A 539 5.97 -8.31 2.47
C VAL A 539 7.12 -7.69 1.69
N ILE A 540 6.92 -7.32 0.42
CA ILE A 540 7.98 -6.76 -0.44
C ILE A 540 7.52 -5.58 -1.30
N GLY A 541 8.27 -4.48 -1.31
CA GLY A 541 7.98 -3.32 -2.17
C GLY A 541 6.67 -2.59 -1.83
N CYS A 542 6.10 -2.85 -0.66
CA CYS A 542 4.80 -2.31 -0.23
C CYS A 542 4.95 -1.09 0.70
N HIS A 543 3.92 -0.24 0.74
CA HIS A 543 3.91 1.00 1.50
C HIS A 543 2.61 1.23 2.26
N SER A 544 2.70 1.77 3.47
CA SER A 544 1.61 2.50 4.12
C SER A 544 1.94 4.00 4.20
N ALA A 545 0.93 4.86 4.39
CA ALA A 545 1.09 6.30 4.62
C ALA A 545 2.08 6.63 5.75
N VAL A 546 2.23 5.70 6.70
CA VAL A 546 3.08 5.78 7.90
C VAL A 546 4.08 4.62 7.93
N GLY A 547 4.53 4.19 6.73
CA GLY A 547 5.52 3.13 6.48
C GLY A 547 5.08 1.70 6.83
N SER A 548 4.23 1.56 7.84
CA SER A 548 4.07 0.35 8.63
C SER A 548 3.46 -0.77 7.79
N GLY A 549 4.24 -1.82 7.55
CA GLY A 549 3.77 -3.09 7.02
C GLY A 549 2.78 -3.76 7.97
N MET A 550 2.93 -3.53 9.27
CA MET A 550 1.97 -3.99 10.27
C MET A 550 1.88 -3.03 11.45
N SER A 551 0.65 -2.77 11.91
CA SER A 551 0.35 -1.98 13.11
C SER A 551 -0.55 -2.79 14.04
N VAL A 552 -0.23 -2.83 15.34
CA VAL A 552 -0.97 -3.61 16.35
C VAL A 552 -1.24 -2.74 17.58
N THR A 553 -2.45 -2.85 18.15
CA THR A 553 -2.84 -2.05 19.33
C THR A 553 -3.77 -2.79 20.28
N LYS A 554 -3.52 -2.71 21.60
CA LYS A 554 -4.35 -3.26 22.69
C LYS A 554 -4.56 -4.78 22.68
N LEU A 555 -3.58 -5.54 22.18
CA LEU A 555 -3.69 -6.98 21.93
C LEU A 555 -2.47 -7.77 22.43
N LEU A 556 -2.65 -9.08 22.54
CA LEU A 556 -1.55 -10.03 22.65
C LEU A 556 -1.13 -10.49 21.24
N MET A 557 0.17 -10.61 21.00
CA MET A 557 0.71 -10.80 19.65
C MET A 557 1.81 -11.87 19.60
N GLU A 558 1.82 -12.65 18.52
CA GLU A 558 2.87 -13.61 18.19
C GLU A 558 3.25 -13.41 16.71
N LEU A 559 4.52 -13.08 16.43
CA LEU A 559 5.06 -12.90 15.08
C LEU A 559 6.22 -13.87 14.85
N THR A 560 6.11 -14.76 13.86
CA THR A 560 7.13 -15.79 13.58
C THR A 560 7.50 -15.91 12.10
N ASP A 561 8.72 -16.34 11.80
CA ASP A 561 9.20 -16.73 10.45
C ASP A 561 8.97 -15.70 9.32
N SER A 562 8.78 -14.42 9.66
CA SER A 562 8.19 -13.42 8.76
C SER A 562 9.20 -12.42 8.22
N VAL A 563 9.03 -12.04 6.96
CA VAL A 563 10.00 -11.24 6.19
C VAL A 563 9.34 -9.97 5.67
N PHE A 564 9.93 -8.82 5.98
CA PHE A 564 9.51 -7.52 5.47
C PHE A 564 10.68 -6.83 4.76
N VAL A 565 10.50 -6.52 3.48
CA VAL A 565 11.45 -5.80 2.62
C VAL A 565 10.74 -4.59 2.02
N VAL A 566 10.60 -3.52 2.81
CA VAL A 566 9.86 -2.31 2.40
C VAL A 566 10.83 -1.19 2.00
N PRO A 567 10.52 -0.37 0.98
CA PRO A 567 11.43 0.68 0.55
C PRO A 567 11.51 1.85 1.55
N LEU A 568 12.73 2.36 1.72
CA LEU A 568 13.09 3.36 2.72
C LEU A 568 12.49 4.75 2.45
N CYS A 569 11.35 5.00 3.09
CA CYS A 569 10.87 6.32 3.46
C CYS A 569 10.85 6.35 5.00
N TYR A 570 11.73 7.15 5.63
CA TYR A 570 12.02 7.20 7.08
C TYR A 570 10.78 6.91 7.97
N SER A 571 10.57 5.67 8.42
CA SER A 571 9.33 5.27 9.09
C SER A 571 9.42 3.85 9.67
N ASN A 572 8.39 3.42 10.41
CA ASN A 572 8.34 2.06 10.97
C ASN A 572 7.95 1.03 9.90
N ILE A 573 8.44 -0.20 10.04
CA ILE A 573 7.88 -1.39 9.39
C ILE A 573 6.80 -2.01 10.29
N ILE A 574 7.05 -2.08 11.59
CA ILE A 574 6.16 -2.66 12.58
C ILE A 574 5.93 -1.65 13.71
N TYR A 575 4.66 -1.29 13.96
CA TYR A 575 4.27 -0.37 15.03
C TYR A 575 3.38 -1.06 16.07
N LEU A 576 3.79 -1.01 17.34
CA LEU A 576 3.23 -1.78 18.44
C LEU A 576 2.90 -0.85 19.62
N ASN A 577 1.63 -0.82 20.05
CA ASN A 577 1.14 0.20 20.98
C ASN A 577 0.13 -0.37 22.00
N GLN A 578 0.46 -0.33 23.30
CA GLN A 578 -0.33 -0.96 24.35
C GLN A 578 -0.53 -2.46 24.10
N THR A 579 0.57 -3.19 23.88
CA THR A 579 0.57 -4.58 23.41
C THR A 579 1.62 -5.41 24.13
N LEU A 580 1.39 -6.73 24.22
CA LEU A 580 2.36 -7.67 24.80
C LEU A 580 2.54 -8.86 23.86
N GLY A 581 3.77 -9.30 23.60
CA GLY A 581 3.98 -10.36 22.62
C GLY A 581 5.41 -10.78 22.34
N THR A 582 5.54 -11.70 21.39
CA THR A 582 6.81 -12.26 20.92
C THR A 582 7.05 -11.94 19.44
N ILE A 583 8.32 -11.78 19.06
CA ILE A 583 8.77 -11.71 17.66
C ILE A 583 9.96 -12.65 17.49
N ASP A 584 9.82 -13.72 16.71
CA ASP A 584 10.86 -14.75 16.54
C ASP A 584 11.18 -15.03 15.05
N ASN A 585 12.44 -15.33 14.74
CA ASN A 585 12.92 -15.76 13.42
C ASN A 585 12.51 -14.84 12.24
N CYS A 586 12.43 -13.53 12.48
CA CYS A 586 11.96 -12.54 11.50
C CYS A 586 13.11 -11.78 10.79
N VAL A 587 12.83 -11.26 9.60
CA VAL A 587 13.76 -10.41 8.83
C VAL A 587 13.10 -9.07 8.51
N LEU A 588 13.71 -7.98 8.96
CA LEU A 588 13.22 -6.60 8.80
C LEU A 588 14.27 -5.79 8.01
N LYS A 589 14.07 -5.69 6.69
CA LYS A 589 14.98 -5.00 5.77
C LYS A 589 14.40 -3.67 5.28
N GLY A 590 15.17 -2.60 5.45
CA GLY A 590 14.98 -1.35 4.71
C GLY A 590 15.57 -1.47 3.31
N GLN A 591 14.78 -1.29 2.26
CA GLN A 591 15.31 -1.32 0.89
C GLN A 591 15.61 0.10 0.37
N ASN A 592 16.85 0.36 -0.06
CA ASN A 592 17.24 1.60 -0.74
C ASN A 592 16.71 1.69 -2.21
N GLY A 593 15.42 1.38 -2.41
CA GLY A 593 14.79 1.22 -3.73
C GLY A 593 13.80 2.32 -4.08
N THR A 594 13.72 2.72 -5.35
CA THR A 594 12.69 3.67 -5.81
C THR A 594 11.34 2.97 -6.00
N PHE A 595 10.39 3.19 -5.10
CA PHE A 595 8.99 2.86 -5.40
C PHE A 595 8.51 3.76 -6.53
N GLN A 596 8.06 3.12 -7.62
CA GLN A 596 7.42 3.80 -8.74
C GLN A 596 5.92 3.51 -8.65
N ASP A 597 5.16 4.53 -8.27
CA ASP A 597 3.70 4.46 -8.17
C ASP A 597 3.09 4.14 -9.55
N PRO A 598 2.38 3.01 -9.71
CA PRO A 598 1.79 2.63 -11.00
C PRO A 598 0.82 3.68 -11.56
N SER A 599 0.20 4.51 -10.70
CA SER A 599 -0.75 5.54 -11.11
C SER A 599 -0.09 6.81 -11.66
N LEU A 600 1.16 7.11 -11.27
CA LEU A 600 1.84 8.37 -11.63
C LEU A 600 2.42 8.39 -13.05
N LEU A 601 2.34 7.28 -13.79
CA LEU A 601 2.79 7.17 -15.20
C LEU A 601 2.11 8.13 -16.20
N THR A 602 1.10 8.90 -15.78
CA THR A 602 0.23 9.68 -16.70
C THR A 602 0.24 11.20 -16.52
N LYS A 603 0.84 11.77 -15.44
CA LYS A 603 0.86 13.22 -15.21
C LYS A 603 2.13 13.73 -14.50
N ILE A 604 3.20 13.96 -15.25
CA ILE A 604 4.35 14.77 -14.78
C ILE A 604 4.10 16.23 -15.16
N GLN A 605 3.48 16.99 -14.24
CA GLN A 605 3.58 18.46 -14.14
C GLN A 605 2.90 18.96 -12.86
N LEU A 606 3.68 19.05 -11.78
CA LEU A 606 3.40 19.82 -10.56
C LEU A 606 4.73 20.48 -10.14
N ASP A 607 4.65 21.69 -9.59
CA ASP A 607 5.81 22.58 -9.46
C ASP A 607 6.81 22.16 -8.36
N GLU A 608 8.10 22.39 -8.61
CA GLU A 608 9.18 21.99 -7.71
C GLU A 608 9.43 23.02 -6.59
N ALA A 609 8.85 22.80 -5.41
CA ALA A 609 9.29 23.41 -4.15
C ALA A 609 9.04 22.48 -2.93
N ASP A 610 9.91 22.57 -1.93
CA ASP A 610 9.65 22.25 -0.51
C ASP A 610 9.21 20.82 -0.10
N SER A 611 9.67 19.75 -0.78
CA SER A 611 9.51 18.37 -0.24
C SER A 611 10.57 17.32 -0.66
N LYS A 612 11.71 17.72 -1.26
CA LYS A 612 12.57 16.79 -2.02
C LYS A 612 13.32 15.69 -1.25
N ASP A 613 13.68 15.90 0.02
CA ASP A 613 14.77 15.12 0.64
C ASP A 613 14.32 13.98 1.59
N MET A 614 13.02 13.82 1.83
CA MET A 614 12.48 12.82 2.77
C MET A 614 11.86 11.57 2.10
N CYS A 615 11.16 11.76 0.97
CA CYS A 615 10.66 10.68 0.11
C CYS A 615 10.79 11.10 -1.37
N PRO A 616 11.99 10.98 -1.98
CA PRO A 616 12.34 11.68 -3.22
C PRO A 616 11.54 11.31 -4.48
N ASN A 617 10.63 10.33 -4.38
CA ASN A 617 9.79 9.87 -5.49
C ASN A 617 8.27 10.15 -5.30
N ASN A 618 7.80 10.52 -4.10
CA ASN A 618 6.37 10.80 -3.87
C ASN A 618 6.13 11.67 -2.61
N ALA A 619 5.52 12.85 -2.80
CA ALA A 619 5.19 13.79 -1.73
C ALA A 619 3.93 13.42 -0.92
N HIS A 620 3.27 12.29 -1.21
CA HIS A 620 2.11 11.78 -0.46
C HIS A 620 2.47 10.82 0.67
N TYR A 621 3.75 10.50 0.89
CA TYR A 621 4.19 9.60 1.95
C TYR A 621 4.76 10.42 3.12
N TYR A 622 4.27 10.16 4.33
CA TYR A 622 4.88 10.72 5.52
C TYR A 622 6.14 9.92 5.88
N SER A 623 7.19 10.64 6.19
CA SER A 623 8.39 10.08 6.79
C SER A 623 8.82 10.95 7.96
N SER A 624 9.28 10.32 9.05
CA SER A 624 9.92 10.99 10.17
C SER A 624 10.93 10.05 10.79
N SER A 625 12.07 10.62 11.12
CA SER A 625 13.19 10.02 11.84
C SER A 625 12.97 9.94 13.36
N SER A 626 11.74 10.22 13.83
CA SER A 626 11.24 9.86 15.17
C SER A 626 10.76 8.41 15.29
N TYR A 627 11.00 7.58 14.27
CA TYR A 627 10.46 6.23 14.09
C TYR A 627 11.59 5.28 13.63
N GLY A 628 11.53 4.01 14.04
CA GLY A 628 12.50 2.97 13.66
C GLY A 628 11.81 1.74 13.11
N LEU A 629 12.52 0.81 12.46
CA LEU A 629 11.89 -0.31 11.74
C LEU A 629 10.91 -1.11 12.61
N LEU A 630 11.29 -1.37 13.86
CA LEU A 630 10.40 -1.85 14.92
C LEU A 630 10.20 -0.73 15.94
N TYR A 631 8.97 -0.28 16.16
CA TYR A 631 8.64 0.71 17.20
C TYR A 631 7.60 0.18 18.19
N ILE A 632 8.04 0.06 19.44
CA ILE A 632 7.26 -0.35 20.60
C ILE A 632 6.93 0.87 21.45
N THR A 633 5.66 1.02 21.85
CA THR A 633 5.26 1.99 22.87
C THR A 633 4.23 1.42 23.85
N GLN A 634 4.40 1.71 25.14
CA GLN A 634 3.47 1.29 26.21
C GLN A 634 3.19 -0.22 26.29
N GLY A 635 4.15 -1.06 25.91
CA GLY A 635 4.00 -2.53 25.80
C GLY A 635 5.17 -3.32 26.39
N GLN A 636 5.10 -4.65 26.31
CA GLN A 636 6.17 -5.56 26.76
C GLN A 636 6.47 -6.64 25.71
N TYR A 637 7.74 -6.80 25.36
CA TYR A 637 8.16 -7.66 24.24
C TYR A 637 9.38 -8.53 24.53
N GLU A 638 9.34 -9.74 23.99
CA GLU A 638 10.46 -10.68 23.88
C GLU A 638 10.72 -10.88 22.37
N ILE A 639 11.97 -10.67 21.94
CA ILE A 639 12.34 -10.58 20.52
C ILE A 639 13.57 -11.46 20.31
N ASP A 640 13.42 -12.50 19.51
CA ASP A 640 14.37 -13.59 19.34
C ASP A 640 14.80 -13.73 17.87
N ASN A 641 16.08 -14.00 17.61
CA ASN A 641 16.58 -14.41 16.30
C ASN A 641 16.26 -13.44 15.13
N VAL A 642 15.98 -12.17 15.40
CA VAL A 642 15.58 -11.19 14.36
C VAL A 642 16.80 -10.61 13.65
N LEU A 643 16.73 -10.55 12.32
CA LEU A 643 17.67 -9.85 11.46
C LEU A 643 17.14 -8.47 11.06
N PHE A 644 17.85 -7.41 11.42
CA PHE A 644 17.67 -6.06 10.92
C PHE A 644 18.73 -5.76 9.85
N ASP A 645 18.33 -5.26 8.68
CA ASP A 645 19.21 -5.10 7.51
C ASP A 645 18.93 -3.77 6.77
N GLU A 646 19.98 -2.99 6.48
CA GLU A 646 19.90 -1.64 5.87
C GLU A 646 18.86 -0.73 6.58
N SER A 647 18.84 -0.70 7.92
CA SER A 647 17.75 -0.04 8.66
C SER A 647 17.76 1.47 8.52
N LYS A 648 18.94 2.08 8.64
CA LYS A 648 19.22 3.54 8.56
C LYS A 648 18.47 4.42 9.56
N VAL A 649 17.15 4.31 9.71
CA VAL A 649 16.33 5.17 10.59
C VAL A 649 16.48 4.84 12.09
N GLY A 650 17.23 3.80 12.42
CA GLY A 650 17.15 3.06 13.68
C GLY A 650 16.40 1.75 13.49
N SER A 651 17.00 0.66 13.93
CA SER A 651 16.41 -0.68 13.82
C SER A 651 15.27 -0.88 14.83
N VAL A 652 15.49 -0.52 16.09
CA VAL A 652 14.51 -0.69 17.18
C VAL A 652 14.32 0.60 17.95
N ARG A 653 13.06 0.97 18.22
CA ARG A 653 12.67 2.07 19.12
C ARG A 653 11.73 1.56 20.22
N VAL A 654 11.98 1.96 21.46
CA VAL A 654 11.13 1.63 22.63
C VAL A 654 10.77 2.91 23.40
N ASP A 655 9.48 3.20 23.55
CA ASP A 655 8.95 4.38 24.24
C ASP A 655 7.96 4.03 25.36
N ASN A 656 8.32 4.32 26.60
CA ASN A 656 7.56 3.93 27.81
C ASN A 656 7.18 2.43 27.82
N GLY A 657 8.10 1.54 27.42
CA GLY A 657 7.84 0.10 27.25
C GLY A 657 8.99 -0.81 27.71
N THR A 658 8.79 -2.13 27.63
CA THR A 658 9.81 -3.14 27.91
C THR A 658 10.13 -3.94 26.66
N ALA A 659 11.42 -4.18 26.37
CA ALA A 659 11.85 -5.08 25.30
C ALA A 659 13.07 -5.90 25.74
N VAL A 660 13.03 -7.21 25.54
CA VAL A 660 14.19 -8.11 25.59
C VAL A 660 14.59 -8.44 24.15
N LEU A 661 15.85 -8.22 23.81
CA LEU A 661 16.44 -8.40 22.49
C LEU A 661 17.47 -9.54 22.57
N ASN A 662 17.14 -10.72 22.05
CA ASN A 662 17.92 -11.95 22.20
C ASN A 662 18.38 -12.52 20.84
N ASN A 663 19.68 -12.83 20.71
CA ASN A 663 20.30 -13.33 19.46
C ASN A 663 19.97 -12.45 18.23
N ILE A 664 20.05 -11.13 18.39
CA ILE A 664 19.67 -10.16 17.35
C ILE A 664 20.86 -9.88 16.43
N THR A 665 20.62 -9.91 15.12
CA THR A 665 21.61 -9.55 14.11
C THR A 665 21.28 -8.19 13.48
N PHE A 666 22.26 -7.29 13.43
CA PHE A 666 22.19 -6.02 12.71
C PHE A 666 23.19 -6.03 11.54
N ILE A 667 22.74 -5.70 10.34
CA ILE A 667 23.57 -5.52 9.14
C ILE A 667 23.34 -4.12 8.58
N GLU A 668 24.35 -3.26 8.71
CA GLU A 668 24.33 -1.88 8.24
C GLU A 668 25.40 -1.61 7.19
N SER A 669 25.10 -0.67 6.29
CA SER A 669 26.07 -0.22 5.28
C SER A 669 27.16 0.66 5.91
N GLU A 670 28.42 0.41 5.58
CA GLU A 670 29.52 1.32 5.93
C GLU A 670 29.26 2.73 5.38
N MET A 671 29.32 3.73 6.26
CA MET A 671 29.35 5.13 5.85
C MET A 671 30.66 5.42 5.11
N LYS A 672 30.56 5.87 3.87
CA LYS A 672 31.72 6.31 3.09
C LYS A 672 32.17 7.67 3.59
N GLU A 673 33.48 7.96 3.56
CA GLU A 673 33.95 9.31 3.93
C GLU A 673 33.24 10.37 3.07
N GLY A 674 32.59 11.32 3.73
CA GLY A 674 31.78 12.36 3.10
C GLY A 674 30.33 11.98 2.76
N SER A 675 29.85 10.76 3.05
CA SER A 675 28.42 10.46 3.01
C SER A 675 27.69 11.05 4.22
N TYR A 676 26.47 11.55 4.00
CA TYR A 676 25.60 12.03 5.06
C TYR A 676 25.33 10.94 6.11
N TYR A 677 25.17 11.36 7.38
CA TYR A 677 24.78 10.51 8.52
C TYR A 677 23.36 9.93 8.35
N ASP A 678 23.18 8.91 7.51
CA ASP A 678 21.86 8.33 7.19
C ASP A 678 21.14 7.68 8.39
N GLY A 679 21.81 7.59 9.54
CA GLY A 679 21.31 7.13 10.83
C GLY A 679 21.72 5.69 11.18
N SER A 680 22.31 4.95 10.23
CA SER A 680 22.82 3.57 10.39
C SER A 680 23.81 3.36 11.56
N GLN A 681 24.33 4.44 12.15
CA GLN A 681 25.14 4.40 13.38
C GLN A 681 24.34 4.28 14.68
N ILE A 682 23.00 4.30 14.62
CA ILE A 682 22.08 4.08 15.76
C ILE A 682 21.23 2.86 15.44
N LEU A 683 21.35 1.82 16.26
CA LEU A 683 20.60 0.58 16.13
C LEU A 683 19.38 0.59 17.07
N ILE A 684 19.56 1.04 18.31
CA ILE A 684 18.52 1.03 19.36
C ILE A 684 18.27 2.46 19.87
N GLN A 685 16.99 2.84 19.97
CA GLN A 685 16.51 4.11 20.53
C GLN A 685 15.59 3.82 21.73
N CYS A 686 15.84 4.44 22.89
CA CYS A 686 15.05 4.22 24.09
C CYS A 686 14.62 5.53 24.78
N THR A 687 13.32 5.76 24.86
CA THR A 687 12.70 7.01 25.35
C THR A 687 11.69 6.77 26.48
N GLY A 688 11.46 7.80 27.30
CA GLY A 688 10.56 7.73 28.45
C GLY A 688 10.95 6.69 29.52
N ASN A 689 9.98 6.24 30.32
CA ASN A 689 10.17 5.23 31.36
C ASN A 689 10.16 3.81 30.73
N SER A 690 11.26 3.46 30.08
CA SER A 690 11.45 2.19 29.37
C SER A 690 12.52 1.30 30.00
N ASN A 691 12.50 0.01 29.67
CA ASN A 691 13.56 -0.96 29.99
C ASN A 691 13.91 -1.79 28.75
N VAL A 692 15.17 -1.79 28.35
CA VAL A 692 15.67 -2.59 27.20
C VAL A 692 16.84 -3.46 27.65
N GLU A 693 16.72 -4.77 27.46
CA GLU A 693 17.75 -5.76 27.76
C GLU A 693 18.26 -6.37 26.45
N VAL A 694 19.58 -6.46 26.26
CA VAL A 694 20.18 -6.98 25.02
C VAL A 694 21.14 -8.13 25.30
N ILE A 695 20.88 -9.27 24.68
CA ILE A 695 21.51 -10.57 24.91
C ILE A 695 22.00 -11.12 23.57
N GLU A 696 23.28 -11.51 23.50
CA GLU A 696 23.91 -12.16 22.34
C GLU A 696 23.73 -11.38 21.01
N ALA A 697 24.06 -10.08 21.01
CA ALA A 697 23.98 -9.27 19.80
C ALA A 697 25.09 -9.62 18.78
N THR A 698 24.76 -9.55 17.49
CA THR A 698 25.71 -9.59 16.37
C THR A 698 25.57 -8.34 15.51
N ILE A 699 26.67 -7.60 15.28
CA ILE A 699 26.68 -6.34 14.53
C ILE A 699 27.68 -6.47 13.38
N ASN A 700 27.22 -6.31 12.14
CA ASN A 700 28.01 -6.42 10.90
C ASN A 700 28.86 -7.71 10.81
N GLY A 701 28.41 -8.78 11.48
CA GLY A 701 29.11 -10.08 11.51
C GLY A 701 30.15 -10.24 12.63
N LYS A 702 30.33 -9.26 13.51
CA LYS A 702 31.07 -9.38 14.78
C LYS A 702 30.11 -9.68 15.93
N ASN A 703 30.52 -10.53 16.87
CA ASN A 703 29.77 -10.81 18.09
C ASN A 703 30.55 -10.41 19.37
N GLU A 704 29.97 -10.70 20.54
CA GLU A 704 30.59 -10.39 21.83
C GLU A 704 31.94 -11.09 22.09
N ASP A 705 32.10 -12.33 21.64
CA ASP A 705 33.38 -13.06 21.74
C ASP A 705 34.47 -12.38 20.89
N ASP A 706 34.15 -11.96 19.66
CA ASP A 706 35.08 -11.25 18.79
C ASP A 706 35.58 -9.95 19.45
N CYS A 707 34.65 -9.17 20.02
CA CYS A 707 34.97 -7.93 20.72
C CYS A 707 35.74 -8.18 22.03
N MET A 708 35.52 -9.32 22.70
CA MET A 708 36.32 -9.74 23.86
C MET A 708 37.79 -10.00 23.49
N TYR A 709 38.07 -10.54 22.30
CA TYR A 709 39.46 -10.73 21.82
C TYR A 709 40.14 -9.40 21.46
N ILE A 710 39.42 -8.47 20.82
CA ILE A 710 39.93 -7.13 20.47
C ILE A 710 40.25 -6.34 21.74
N GLY A 711 39.30 -6.24 22.68
CA GLY A 711 39.46 -5.48 23.94
C GLY A 711 40.57 -5.98 24.87
N ASN A 712 41.04 -7.24 24.72
CA ASN A 712 42.13 -7.81 25.51
C ASN A 712 43.55 -7.53 24.97
N GLY A 713 43.69 -6.83 23.84
CA GLY A 713 44.92 -6.12 23.46
C GLY A 713 46.19 -6.98 23.35
N GLY A 714 46.26 -7.86 22.35
CA GLY A 714 47.53 -8.36 21.77
C GLY A 714 48.45 -9.22 22.64
N ARG A 715 48.13 -9.51 23.91
CA ARG A 715 49.07 -10.06 24.90
C ARG A 715 49.61 -11.49 24.70
N ASN A 716 49.22 -12.19 23.63
CA ASN A 716 49.67 -13.58 23.34
C ASN A 716 50.19 -13.83 21.91
N LYS A 717 50.58 -12.80 21.14
CA LYS A 717 51.40 -13.00 19.93
C LYS A 717 52.91 -12.88 20.24
N GLN A 718 53.48 -13.86 20.97
CA GLN A 718 54.94 -13.93 21.17
C GLN A 718 55.53 -15.31 20.84
N SER A 719 55.36 -15.74 19.58
CA SER A 719 56.16 -16.83 19.01
C SER A 719 56.30 -16.72 17.47
N GLN A 720 57.39 -16.10 17.03
CA GLN A 720 58.07 -16.33 15.74
C GLN A 720 57.24 -16.18 14.44
N PHE A 721 57.37 -15.04 13.75
CA PHE A 721 58.38 -14.86 12.68
C PHE A 721 58.59 -13.35 12.40
N ASN A 722 59.49 -13.00 11.48
CA ASN A 722 60.19 -11.71 11.43
C ASN A 722 59.47 -10.56 10.70
N GLU A 723 59.73 -9.33 11.19
CA GLU A 723 60.10 -8.12 10.43
C GLU A 723 59.26 -7.75 9.18
N GLU A 724 58.15 -7.04 9.39
CA GLU A 724 57.62 -6.02 8.46
C GLU A 724 56.81 -4.98 9.27
N GLU A 725 57.52 -4.10 9.99
CA GLU A 725 56.93 -2.98 10.75
C GLU A 725 56.61 -1.80 9.79
N ASP A 726 55.33 -1.57 9.50
CA ASP A 726 54.73 -0.24 9.18
C ASP A 726 53.19 -0.33 8.97
N GLU A 727 52.60 -1.50 8.69
CA GLU A 727 51.14 -1.65 8.43
C GLU A 727 50.25 -1.95 9.67
N GLU A 728 50.81 -2.39 10.81
CA GLU A 728 49.99 -2.87 11.96
C GLU A 728 49.22 -1.79 12.76
N GLN A 729 49.37 -0.49 12.44
CA GLN A 729 48.66 0.59 13.16
C GLN A 729 47.29 0.97 12.60
N GLU A 730 47.05 0.88 11.29
CA GLU A 730 45.75 1.26 10.71
C GLU A 730 44.66 0.23 11.05
N GLY A 731 44.96 -1.07 10.94
CA GLY A 731 43.99 -2.14 11.22
C GLY A 731 43.48 -2.19 12.67
N GLN A 732 44.29 -1.79 13.66
CA GLN A 732 43.84 -1.73 15.06
C GLN A 732 42.81 -0.61 15.29
N GLU A 733 42.88 0.46 14.51
CA GLU A 733 41.90 1.54 14.55
C GLU A 733 40.59 1.19 13.82
N GLU A 734 40.57 0.19 12.93
CA GLU A 734 39.35 -0.33 12.31
C GLU A 734 38.65 -1.34 13.22
N ASP A 735 39.37 -2.31 13.80
CA ASP A 735 38.84 -3.27 14.79
C ASP A 735 38.18 -2.55 16.01
N GLU A 736 38.74 -1.42 16.48
CA GLU A 736 38.16 -0.61 17.55
C GLU A 736 36.89 0.19 17.15
N LYS A 737 36.63 0.38 15.85
CA LYS A 737 35.44 1.05 15.31
C LYS A 737 34.27 0.09 15.07
N GLU A 738 34.57 -1.16 14.73
CA GLU A 738 33.57 -2.20 14.51
C GLU A 738 32.87 -2.65 15.81
N CYS A 739 33.60 -2.75 16.92
CA CYS A 739 33.05 -3.13 18.24
C CYS A 739 32.32 -1.97 18.97
N GLN A 740 31.58 -1.13 18.24
CA GLN A 740 30.84 0.01 18.77
C GLN A 740 29.32 -0.16 18.62
N PHE A 741 28.62 -0.29 19.74
CA PHE A 741 27.15 -0.40 19.74
C PHE A 741 26.52 1.00 19.71
N GLY A 742 25.75 1.28 18.66
CA GLY A 742 24.95 2.49 18.51
C GLY A 742 23.64 2.44 19.28
N ILE A 743 23.62 2.97 20.51
CA ILE A 743 22.43 3.01 21.36
C ILE A 743 22.19 4.45 21.84
N VAL A 744 20.92 4.88 21.81
CA VAL A 744 20.46 6.21 22.21
C VAL A 744 19.46 6.09 23.35
N GLN A 745 19.78 6.70 24.49
CA GLN A 745 19.05 6.52 25.76
C GLN A 745 18.66 7.87 26.38
N GLU A 746 17.37 8.10 26.62
CA GLU A 746 16.93 9.20 27.49
C GLU A 746 17.12 8.85 28.98
N LYS A 747 17.31 9.86 29.83
CA LYS A 747 17.62 9.73 31.28
C LYS A 747 16.62 8.92 32.12
N GLN A 748 15.45 8.59 31.58
CA GLN A 748 14.40 7.79 32.23
C GLN A 748 14.36 6.33 31.76
N CYS A 749 15.04 6.00 30.65
CA CYS A 749 15.17 4.64 30.18
C CYS A 749 16.31 3.91 30.90
N LEU A 750 16.08 2.66 31.24
CA LEU A 750 17.11 1.69 31.62
C LEU A 750 17.49 0.85 30.39
N VAL A 751 18.78 0.71 30.14
CA VAL A 751 19.32 -0.19 29.12
C VAL A 751 20.35 -1.09 29.78
N ASP A 752 20.23 -2.40 29.57
CA ASP A 752 21.19 -3.41 30.00
C ASP A 752 21.79 -4.12 28.78
N VAL A 753 23.11 -4.08 28.66
CA VAL A 753 23.91 -4.51 27.50
C VAL A 753 25.27 -4.99 28.03
N SER A 754 25.76 -6.08 27.47
CA SER A 754 27.07 -6.66 27.80
C SER A 754 28.22 -5.64 27.78
N GLU A 755 29.02 -5.59 28.86
CA GLU A 755 30.19 -4.70 29.03
C GLU A 755 31.27 -4.88 27.94
N LEU A 756 31.15 -5.91 27.10
CA LEU A 756 32.03 -6.20 25.97
C LEU A 756 31.81 -5.22 24.79
N TRP A 757 30.64 -4.60 24.70
CA TRP A 757 30.34 -3.58 23.70
C TRP A 757 30.76 -2.17 24.15
N LYS A 758 31.53 -1.46 23.31
CA LYS A 758 31.78 -0.03 23.55
C LYS A 758 30.57 0.79 23.08
N MET A 759 29.91 1.49 23.99
CA MET A 759 28.83 2.41 23.63
C MET A 759 29.38 3.56 22.77
N ARG A 760 28.80 3.77 21.58
CA ARG A 760 29.20 4.87 20.69
C ARG A 760 28.83 6.22 21.32
N GLN A 761 29.79 7.13 21.44
CA GLN A 761 29.52 8.50 21.90
C GLN A 761 28.66 9.26 20.88
N MET A 762 27.65 9.98 21.36
CA MET A 762 26.81 10.83 20.51
C MET A 762 27.67 11.91 19.84
N PRO A 763 27.55 12.13 18.52
CA PRO A 763 28.31 13.18 17.85
C PRO A 763 27.85 14.55 18.36
N ILE A 764 28.77 15.51 18.47
CA ILE A 764 28.43 16.89 18.81
C ILE A 764 27.95 17.61 17.53
N THR A 765 26.79 18.26 17.60
CA THR A 765 26.20 19.04 16.50
C THR A 765 26.92 20.38 16.31
N SER A 766 26.92 20.91 15.09
CA SER A 766 27.38 22.28 14.78
C SER A 766 26.36 22.99 13.91
N LEU A 767 26.01 24.22 14.25
CA LEU A 767 25.07 25.04 13.48
C LEU A 767 25.79 25.89 12.43
N LYS A 768 25.10 26.18 11.33
CA LYS A 768 25.56 26.97 10.16
C LYS A 768 24.65 28.14 9.82
N SER A 769 23.33 27.97 10.00
CA SER A 769 22.34 29.04 9.87
C SER A 769 21.14 28.73 10.78
N ALA A 770 20.37 29.76 11.13
CA ALA A 770 19.06 29.59 11.74
C ALA A 770 18.12 30.67 11.21
N LYS A 771 16.94 30.27 10.73
CA LYS A 771 15.92 31.17 10.19
C LYS A 771 14.56 30.89 10.82
N LEU A 772 13.82 31.96 11.09
CA LEU A 772 12.43 31.98 11.51
C LEU A 772 11.58 32.77 10.50
N ILE A 773 10.49 32.18 10.04
CA ILE A 773 9.43 32.85 9.26
C ILE A 773 8.23 33.10 10.18
N VAL A 774 7.74 34.34 10.21
CA VAL A 774 6.63 34.78 11.07
C VAL A 774 5.42 35.17 10.24
N ASN A 775 4.30 34.46 10.41
CA ASN A 775 3.06 34.71 9.69
C ASN A 775 1.81 34.48 10.56
N VAL A 776 1.37 35.50 11.30
CA VAL A 776 0.25 35.36 12.26
C VAL A 776 -1.14 35.16 11.64
N SER A 777 -1.26 35.09 10.32
CA SER A 777 -2.47 34.63 9.62
C SER A 777 -2.54 33.11 9.45
N ASP A 778 -1.42 32.39 9.61
CA ASP A 778 -1.40 30.94 9.78
C ASP A 778 -1.79 30.62 11.22
N ILE A 779 -2.94 29.98 11.40
CA ILE A 779 -3.51 29.66 12.72
C ILE A 779 -2.86 28.41 13.31
N GLU A 780 -2.33 27.52 12.46
CA GLU A 780 -1.71 26.26 12.87
C GLU A 780 -0.22 26.44 13.14
N GLU A 781 0.48 27.24 12.32
CA GLU A 781 1.94 27.40 12.34
C GLU A 781 2.40 28.88 12.19
N PRO A 782 2.05 29.78 13.12
CA PRO A 782 2.39 31.21 13.00
C PRO A 782 3.89 31.53 13.08
N LEU A 783 4.70 30.63 13.70
CA LEU A 783 6.17 30.64 13.64
C LEU A 783 6.65 29.37 12.96
N LYS A 784 7.53 29.46 11.96
CA LYS A 784 8.18 28.31 11.31
C LYS A 784 9.69 28.48 11.28
N PHE A 785 10.42 27.52 11.86
CA PHE A 785 11.87 27.52 11.98
C PHE A 785 12.52 26.57 10.98
N SER A 786 13.65 27.00 10.42
CA SER A 786 14.57 26.18 9.63
C SER A 786 16.00 26.48 10.09
N ILE A 787 16.66 25.49 10.69
CA ILE A 787 18.05 25.57 11.18
C ILE A 787 18.92 24.69 10.30
N GLU A 788 20.07 25.17 9.85
CA GLU A 788 21.05 24.38 9.10
C GLU A 788 22.31 24.14 9.92
N GLY A 789 23.03 23.04 9.66
CA GLY A 789 24.20 22.63 10.42
C GLY A 789 24.89 21.37 9.88
N ASP A 790 25.52 20.62 10.78
CA ASP A 790 26.11 19.29 10.58
C ASP A 790 25.89 18.41 11.82
N LYS A 791 25.84 17.09 11.62
CA LYS A 791 25.79 16.06 12.69
C LYS A 791 24.57 16.16 13.61
N MET A 792 23.41 16.56 13.08
CA MET A 792 22.15 16.53 13.85
C MET A 792 21.65 15.08 13.99
N VAL A 793 21.39 14.61 15.21
CA VAL A 793 20.87 13.26 15.50
C VAL A 793 19.35 13.33 15.70
N PRO A 794 18.52 12.82 14.76
CA PRO A 794 17.12 13.23 14.70
C PRO A 794 16.25 12.92 15.91
N THR A 795 16.50 11.79 16.58
CA THR A 795 15.58 11.24 17.58
C THR A 795 15.50 12.08 18.87
N LEU A 796 16.63 12.66 19.28
CA LEU A 796 16.76 13.43 20.52
C LEU A 796 17.01 14.92 20.28
N TYR A 797 17.12 15.37 19.01
CA TYR A 797 17.54 16.72 18.66
C TYR A 797 16.66 17.78 19.33
N MET A 798 17.27 18.52 20.25
CA MET A 798 16.62 19.59 20.99
C MET A 798 17.27 20.93 20.65
N VAL A 799 16.42 21.90 20.32
CA VAL A 799 16.77 23.28 20.04
C VAL A 799 16.56 24.08 21.32
N MET A 800 17.52 24.94 21.66
CA MET A 800 17.36 25.96 22.70
C MET A 800 17.43 27.34 22.04
N ILE A 801 16.37 28.13 22.23
CA ILE A 801 16.29 29.53 21.78
C ILE A 801 16.63 30.43 22.96
N VAL A 802 17.59 31.34 22.78
CA VAL A 802 18.11 32.24 23.83
C VAL A 802 17.99 33.71 23.43
N GLU A 803 17.93 34.62 24.40
CA GLU A 803 18.14 36.06 24.13
C GLU A 803 19.65 36.34 24.06
N LEU A 804 20.14 36.78 22.90
CA LEU A 804 21.57 37.10 22.69
C LEU A 804 21.92 38.48 23.24
N ARG A 805 21.17 39.51 22.82
CA ARG A 805 21.38 40.91 23.23
C ARG A 805 20.19 41.79 22.90
N LYS A 806 20.11 42.95 23.56
CA LYS A 806 19.23 44.04 23.13
C LYS A 806 19.81 44.73 21.88
N LYS A 807 18.95 45.09 20.92
CA LYS A 807 19.29 45.88 19.73
C LYS A 807 19.75 47.28 20.11
N THR A 808 20.70 47.81 19.35
CA THR A 808 21.17 49.19 19.43
C THR A 808 20.18 50.14 18.76
N LYS A 809 20.28 51.44 19.08
CA LYS A 809 19.44 52.47 18.45
C LYS A 809 19.75 52.69 16.97
N GLU A 810 20.90 52.24 16.49
CA GLU A 810 21.30 52.36 15.08
C GLU A 810 20.74 51.19 14.26
N GLU A 811 20.73 49.97 14.79
CA GLU A 811 20.06 48.81 14.20
C GLU A 811 18.55 49.05 14.06
N ILE A 812 17.87 49.46 15.14
CA ILE A 812 16.42 49.77 15.13
C ILE A 812 16.09 50.89 14.11
N LYS A 813 16.98 51.90 13.99
CA LYS A 813 16.82 52.97 13.00
C LYS A 813 17.00 52.45 11.57
N ASN A 814 18.00 51.59 11.32
CA ASN A 814 18.24 50.98 10.02
C ASN A 814 17.02 50.14 9.60
N GLU A 815 16.52 49.26 10.47
CA GLU A 815 15.30 48.48 10.23
C GLU A 815 14.10 49.37 9.87
N SER A 816 13.86 50.44 10.64
CA SER A 816 12.77 51.40 10.36
C SER A 816 12.94 52.16 9.04
N GLU A 817 14.17 52.23 8.51
CA GLU A 817 14.45 52.79 7.19
C GLU A 817 14.40 51.76 6.06
N THR A 818 14.57 50.47 6.34
CA THR A 818 14.40 49.37 5.37
C THR A 818 12.93 48.99 5.21
N ASN A 819 12.15 48.99 6.29
CA ASN A 819 10.75 48.53 6.35
C ASN A 819 9.71 49.49 5.70
N LYS A 820 10.15 50.38 4.80
CA LYS A 820 9.31 51.39 4.12
C LYS A 820 8.29 50.78 3.13
N ASP A 821 8.38 49.49 2.81
CA ASP A 821 7.34 48.75 2.07
C ASP A 821 6.26 48.19 3.00
N TYR A 822 6.60 47.78 4.24
CA TYR A 822 5.62 47.44 5.27
C TYR A 822 4.80 48.66 5.70
N GLU A 823 5.44 49.81 5.86
CA GLU A 823 4.79 51.12 6.06
C GLU A 823 3.74 51.38 4.95
N ARG A 824 4.12 51.18 3.67
CA ARG A 824 3.21 51.36 2.53
C ARG A 824 2.09 50.31 2.44
N LYS A 825 2.31 49.06 2.89
CA LYS A 825 1.29 48.01 2.99
C LYS A 825 0.21 48.42 4.02
N PHE A 826 0.62 48.87 5.22
CA PHE A 826 -0.28 49.33 6.29
C PHE A 826 -0.99 50.66 6.01
N PHE A 827 -0.34 51.63 5.37
CA PHE A 827 -1.03 52.88 5.00
C PHE A 827 -2.07 52.68 3.88
N ARG A 828 -1.97 51.62 3.05
CA ARG A 828 -3.01 51.29 2.06
C ARG A 828 -4.27 50.69 2.69
N SER A 829 -4.14 49.68 3.56
CA SER A 829 -5.31 49.06 4.21
C SER A 829 -6.12 50.05 5.05
N ASN A 830 -5.44 50.94 5.79
CA ASN A 830 -6.08 52.01 6.55
C ASN A 830 -6.74 53.10 5.67
N LEU A 831 -6.36 53.24 4.40
CA LEU A 831 -6.98 54.20 3.47
C LEU A 831 -8.28 53.68 2.83
N GLU A 832 -8.45 52.36 2.73
CA GLU A 832 -9.75 51.77 2.31
C GLU A 832 -10.79 51.82 3.43
N TYR A 833 -10.38 51.90 4.69
CA TYR A 833 -11.28 52.00 5.86
C TYR A 833 -11.69 53.44 6.24
N SER A 834 -11.87 54.32 5.24
CA SER A 834 -12.38 55.68 5.44
C SER A 834 -13.92 55.73 5.39
N PRO A 835 -14.62 56.07 6.50
CA PRO A 835 -16.06 55.84 6.64
C PRO A 835 -16.95 56.93 6.00
N PHE A 836 -16.75 57.25 4.71
CA PHE A 836 -17.57 58.24 4.00
C PHE A 836 -17.95 57.85 2.55
N LYS A 837 -18.89 56.91 2.43
CA LYS A 837 -19.94 56.92 1.39
C LYS A 837 -21.23 56.37 1.97
N ALA A 838 -22.35 57.05 1.72
CA ALA A 838 -23.66 56.67 2.21
C ALA A 838 -24.41 55.73 1.25
N ASN A 839 -25.46 55.10 1.79
CA ASN A 839 -26.44 54.27 1.10
C ASN A 839 -26.00 52.85 0.68
N ASP A 840 -25.99 51.93 1.63
CA ASP A 840 -26.99 50.85 1.59
C ASP A 840 -27.52 50.56 3.01
N LEU A 841 -28.68 49.92 3.13
CA LEU A 841 -29.47 49.81 4.36
C LEU A 841 -30.00 48.38 4.58
N SER A 842 -29.12 47.39 4.47
CA SER A 842 -29.36 45.99 4.84
C SER A 842 -28.13 45.36 5.52
N PHE A 843 -28.22 44.10 5.94
CA PHE A 843 -27.14 43.33 6.62
C PHE A 843 -26.62 43.89 7.97
N LYS A 844 -27.54 44.22 8.88
CA LYS A 844 -27.31 44.05 10.33
C LYS A 844 -28.17 42.92 10.88
N PHE A 845 -27.65 41.69 10.89
CA PHE A 845 -27.94 40.62 11.86
C PHE A 845 -26.94 39.47 11.69
N VAL A 846 -26.82 38.60 12.71
CA VAL A 846 -25.98 37.37 12.74
C VAL A 846 -24.45 37.56 12.63
N LYS A 847 -23.83 38.23 13.63
CA LYS A 847 -22.46 37.88 14.08
C LYS A 847 -22.18 38.36 15.52
N LYS A 848 -22.93 37.85 16.51
CA LYS A 848 -22.68 38.17 17.93
C LYS A 848 -23.16 37.11 18.93
N GLN A 849 -22.53 35.94 18.95
CA GLN A 849 -22.44 35.11 20.15
C GLN A 849 -21.31 34.07 20.07
N TYR A 850 -20.72 33.76 21.23
CA TYR A 850 -19.72 32.71 21.51
C TYR A 850 -18.35 32.81 20.82
N LEU A 851 -17.39 33.42 21.54
CA LEU A 851 -15.95 33.22 21.37
C LEU A 851 -15.24 33.64 22.68
N ASN A 852 -15.26 32.74 23.67
CA ASN A 852 -14.73 32.95 25.02
C ASN A 852 -13.89 31.73 25.43
N ASP A 853 -12.65 31.65 24.94
CA ASP A 853 -11.44 31.76 25.77
C ASP A 853 -10.22 31.79 24.83
N TYR A 854 -9.13 32.42 25.26
CA TYR A 854 -7.91 32.65 24.46
C TYR A 854 -8.14 33.18 23.03
N LYS A 855 -8.92 34.26 22.91
CA LYS A 855 -8.76 35.20 21.79
C LYS A 855 -8.47 36.61 22.30
N VAL A 856 -7.23 37.05 22.10
CA VAL A 856 -6.92 38.48 22.05
C VAL A 856 -7.41 38.99 20.69
N ASN A 857 -8.34 39.94 20.68
CA ASN A 857 -8.62 40.72 19.47
C ASN A 857 -7.36 41.53 19.14
N LEU A 858 -6.76 41.33 17.97
CA LEU A 858 -5.64 42.18 17.53
C LEU A 858 -6.06 43.66 17.42
N ASP A 859 -7.35 43.92 17.15
CA ASP A 859 -7.96 45.26 17.12
C ASP A 859 -8.00 45.97 18.49
N ASP A 860 -7.93 45.24 19.61
CA ASP A 860 -8.01 45.76 20.99
C ASP A 860 -6.65 45.75 21.73
N LEU A 861 -5.55 45.37 21.06
CA LEU A 861 -4.21 45.32 21.66
C LEU A 861 -3.73 46.72 22.13
N PRO A 862 -3.23 46.87 23.37
CA PRO A 862 -2.80 48.16 23.88
C PRO A 862 -1.58 48.67 23.11
N ARG A 863 -1.58 49.96 22.76
CA ARG A 863 -0.53 50.61 21.98
C ARG A 863 0.21 51.66 22.82
N ASP A 864 1.49 51.85 22.49
CA ASP A 864 2.37 52.80 23.17
C ASP A 864 2.18 54.25 22.67
N LYS A 865 3.03 55.17 23.13
CA LYS A 865 2.98 56.59 22.74
C LYS A 865 3.48 56.87 21.32
N SER A 866 4.13 55.91 20.67
CA SER A 866 4.52 55.96 19.27
C SER A 866 3.50 55.28 18.34
N GLY A 867 2.51 54.59 18.91
CA GLY A 867 1.42 53.91 18.19
C GLY A 867 1.67 52.42 17.96
N HIS A 868 2.81 51.89 18.38
CA HIS A 868 3.18 50.49 18.23
C HIS A 868 2.45 49.62 19.26
N ILE A 869 2.11 48.39 18.90
CA ILE A 869 1.51 47.40 19.82
C ILE A 869 2.48 47.13 20.99
N ILE A 870 2.01 47.16 22.23
CA ILE A 870 2.79 46.73 23.39
C ILE A 870 2.89 45.20 23.33
N TRP A 871 4.12 44.72 23.20
CA TRP A 871 4.50 43.33 23.02
C TRP A 871 5.93 43.15 23.53
N PRO A 872 6.27 42.08 24.27
CA PRO A 872 5.42 40.94 24.64
C PRO A 872 4.37 41.33 25.70
N LEU A 873 3.45 40.41 26.04
CA LEU A 873 2.44 40.62 27.07
C LEU A 873 2.95 40.24 28.47
N ASP A 874 2.32 40.75 29.53
CA ASP A 874 2.67 40.48 30.95
C ASP A 874 2.61 38.98 31.34
N ASN A 875 2.08 38.12 30.47
CA ASN A 875 1.92 36.68 30.65
C ASN A 875 2.58 35.84 29.53
N ALA A 876 3.55 36.41 28.81
CA ALA A 876 4.29 35.72 27.76
C ALA A 876 5.17 34.58 28.30
N THR A 877 5.49 33.61 27.44
CA THR A 877 6.39 32.48 27.75
C THR A 877 7.80 32.97 28.11
N GLU A 878 8.35 32.43 29.20
CA GLU A 878 9.68 32.80 29.71
C GLU A 878 10.81 32.16 28.87
N MET A 879 11.92 32.90 28.69
CA MET A 879 13.12 32.44 27.98
C MET A 879 14.13 31.78 28.95
N PRO A 880 14.91 30.77 28.53
CA PRO A 880 15.00 30.21 27.18
C PRO A 880 13.91 29.17 26.87
N VAL A 881 13.52 29.12 25.59
CA VAL A 881 12.58 28.12 25.05
C VAL A 881 13.35 26.87 24.60
N TYR A 882 12.83 25.69 24.93
CA TYR A 882 13.36 24.40 24.48
C TYR A 882 12.30 23.69 23.61
N GLU A 883 12.67 23.29 22.40
CA GLU A 883 11.77 22.57 21.48
C GLU A 883 12.48 21.39 20.81
N ARG A 884 11.74 20.34 20.46
CA ARG A 884 12.26 19.27 19.59
C ARG A 884 12.04 19.65 18.14
N ALA A 885 13.03 19.43 17.28
CA ALA A 885 12.93 19.72 15.86
C ALA A 885 13.06 18.45 14.99
N ILE A 886 12.30 18.41 13.90
CA ILE A 886 12.30 17.32 12.94
C ILE A 886 13.49 17.50 12.01
N ILE A 887 14.45 16.57 12.05
CA ILE A 887 15.61 16.64 11.15
C ILE A 887 15.27 16.05 9.78
N GLN A 888 15.47 16.86 8.75
CA GLN A 888 15.45 16.48 7.35
C GLN A 888 16.88 16.07 6.94
N GLY A 889 17.08 14.77 6.74
CA GLY A 889 18.43 14.21 6.55
C GLY A 889 19.27 14.39 7.83
N VAL A 890 20.27 15.28 7.76
CA VAL A 890 21.36 15.37 8.78
C VAL A 890 21.86 16.79 9.05
N TRP A 891 21.42 17.73 8.21
CA TRP A 891 21.99 19.08 8.08
C TRP A 891 20.93 20.17 8.22
N LYS A 892 19.64 19.80 8.31
CA LYS A 892 18.51 20.72 8.40
C LYS A 892 17.52 20.25 9.45
N ALA A 893 17.11 21.15 10.34
CA ALA A 893 16.08 20.94 11.36
C ALA A 893 14.90 21.88 11.11
N GLU A 894 13.67 21.36 11.09
CA GLU A 894 12.45 22.17 11.00
C GLU A 894 11.50 21.91 12.17
N PHE A 895 10.88 22.98 12.66
CA PHE A 895 9.77 22.92 13.62
C PHE A 895 8.90 24.16 13.51
N SER A 896 7.66 24.07 13.99
CA SER A 896 6.71 25.17 14.03
C SER A 896 6.17 25.37 15.44
N MET A 897 5.87 26.61 15.80
CA MET A 897 5.32 26.97 17.11
C MET A 897 4.02 27.76 16.93
N ARG A 898 2.99 27.40 17.71
CA ARG A 898 1.76 28.21 17.85
C ARG A 898 1.94 29.39 18.79
N ASP A 899 2.78 29.25 19.83
CA ASP A 899 3.05 30.36 20.74
C ASP A 899 4.12 31.31 20.17
N TYR A 900 3.71 32.55 19.94
CA TYR A 900 4.56 33.68 19.56
C TYR A 900 4.65 34.76 20.65
N SER A 901 4.15 34.49 21.87
CA SER A 901 4.08 35.44 22.98
C SER A 901 5.44 35.98 23.43
N TRP A 902 6.48 35.14 23.40
CA TRP A 902 7.85 35.44 23.83
C TRP A 902 8.65 36.32 22.86
N LEU A 903 8.20 36.46 21.60
CA LEU A 903 9.00 37.01 20.52
C LEU A 903 8.95 38.56 20.47
N ASP A 904 10.05 39.23 20.84
CA ASP A 904 10.24 40.70 20.74
C ASP A 904 11.43 41.06 19.84
N THR A 905 11.25 40.78 18.55
CA THR A 905 12.13 41.18 17.43
C THR A 905 12.47 42.67 17.40
N ARG A 906 11.69 43.55 18.04
CA ARG A 906 11.90 44.99 17.97
C ARG A 906 12.99 45.46 18.91
N ASN A 907 13.07 44.82 20.08
CA ASN A 907 14.04 45.13 21.12
C ASN A 907 15.23 44.17 21.15
N TYR A 908 15.07 42.91 20.77
CA TYR A 908 16.06 41.85 21.02
C TYR A 908 16.51 41.14 19.75
N ILE A 909 17.69 40.55 19.85
CA ILE A 909 18.23 39.57 18.91
C ILE A 909 18.26 38.24 19.64
N TYR A 910 17.81 37.19 18.95
CA TYR A 910 17.71 35.84 19.48
C TYR A 910 18.84 34.97 18.91
N GLY A 911 19.30 34.03 19.73
CA GLY A 911 20.28 33.01 19.36
C GLY A 911 19.67 31.62 19.39
N VAL A 912 20.25 30.70 18.63
CA VAL A 912 19.87 29.29 18.58
C VAL A 912 21.06 28.41 18.93
N LEU A 913 20.80 27.37 19.74
CA LEU A 913 21.72 26.29 20.07
C LEU A 913 21.03 24.94 19.80
N GLY A 914 21.80 23.93 19.41
CA GLY A 914 21.33 22.57 19.19
C GLY A 914 21.98 21.59 20.16
N SER A 915 21.29 20.49 20.48
CA SER A 915 21.80 19.42 21.33
C SER A 915 21.32 18.06 20.84
N ASN A 916 22.24 17.09 20.79
CA ASN A 916 21.95 15.69 20.44
C ASN A 916 21.69 14.81 21.70
N ASP A 917 22.09 15.26 22.88
CA ASP A 917 22.03 14.52 24.15
C ASP A 917 21.07 15.16 25.20
N GLN A 918 20.46 16.30 24.86
CA GLN A 918 19.62 17.11 25.73
C GLN A 918 20.35 17.61 27.00
N VAL A 919 21.68 17.77 26.92
CA VAL A 919 22.54 18.27 28.01
C VAL A 919 23.54 19.30 27.49
N THR A 920 24.41 18.92 26.55
CA THR A 920 25.38 19.83 25.94
C THR A 920 24.73 20.52 24.75
N PHE A 921 24.70 21.85 24.80
CA PHE A 921 24.11 22.73 23.78
C PHE A 921 25.22 23.50 23.05
N THR A 922 25.36 23.24 21.75
CA THR A 922 26.40 23.80 20.89
C THR A 922 25.81 24.60 19.73
N GLY A 923 26.62 25.54 19.22
CA GLY A 923 26.21 26.44 18.14
C GLY A 923 27.25 26.47 17.02
N GLU A 924 27.85 27.63 16.79
CA GLU A 924 28.88 27.79 15.75
C GLU A 924 30.12 26.93 16.08
N ASN A 925 30.68 26.22 15.08
CA ASN A 925 31.88 25.38 15.18
C ASN A 925 31.83 24.27 16.26
N ALA A 926 30.64 23.82 16.67
CA ALA A 926 30.43 22.92 17.80
C ALA A 926 30.96 23.44 19.16
N GLU A 927 31.10 24.76 19.33
CA GLU A 927 31.47 25.37 20.61
C GLU A 927 30.23 25.46 21.54
N GLU A 928 30.41 25.13 22.83
CA GLU A 928 29.36 25.25 23.86
C GLU A 928 28.99 26.71 24.13
N GLU A 929 27.72 26.96 24.51
CA GLU A 929 27.12 28.30 24.79
C GLU A 929 27.13 29.31 23.62
N LYS A 930 27.84 29.04 22.52
CA LYS A 930 28.06 29.97 21.40
C LYS A 930 26.95 29.91 20.35
N SER A 931 25.76 30.39 20.72
CA SER A 931 24.56 30.38 19.87
C SER A 931 24.74 31.10 18.54
N ILE A 932 24.16 30.56 17.46
CA ILE A 932 24.08 31.24 16.16
C ILE A 932 22.95 32.28 16.16
N GLU A 933 23.14 33.42 15.50
CA GLU A 933 22.11 34.47 15.41
C GLU A 933 20.93 34.01 14.53
N LEU A 934 19.70 34.22 15.02
CA LEU A 934 18.46 33.85 14.32
C LEU A 934 18.09 34.95 13.31
N ASP A 935 18.07 34.61 12.02
CA ASP A 935 17.47 35.44 10.96
C ASP A 935 15.93 35.36 11.06
N ILE A 936 15.24 36.50 10.96
CA ILE A 936 13.79 36.57 11.22
C ILE A 936 13.08 37.31 10.08
N GLU A 937 12.43 36.54 9.21
CA GLU A 937 11.60 37.04 8.11
C GLU A 937 10.15 37.15 8.56
N ILE A 938 9.64 38.38 8.65
CA ILE A 938 8.23 38.64 8.97
C ILE A 938 7.44 38.81 7.67
N LEU A 939 6.37 38.02 7.52
CA LEU A 939 5.39 38.11 6.42
C LEU A 939 4.10 38.82 6.86
N GLU A 940 3.63 38.50 8.08
CA GLU A 940 2.45 39.09 8.69
C GLU A 940 2.54 39.11 10.23
N GLY A 941 2.32 40.28 10.84
CA GLY A 941 2.38 40.51 12.29
C GLY A 941 2.97 41.89 12.62
N GLU A 942 2.11 42.89 12.88
CA GLU A 942 2.53 44.29 13.11
C GLU A 942 3.43 44.44 14.36
N GLN A 943 3.14 43.66 15.40
CA GLN A 943 3.82 43.71 16.70
C GLN A 943 5.32 43.41 16.62
N PHE A 944 5.80 42.81 15.52
CA PHE A 944 7.19 42.41 15.32
C PHE A 944 8.01 43.39 14.46
N VAL A 945 7.39 44.37 13.80
CA VAL A 945 8.07 45.21 12.80
C VAL A 945 8.44 46.58 13.37
N ASN A 946 9.72 46.96 13.26
CA ASN A 946 10.17 48.33 13.48
C ASN A 946 9.88 49.20 12.24
N PHE A 947 8.95 50.14 12.34
CA PHE A 947 8.63 51.14 11.29
C PHE A 947 8.09 52.45 11.90
N TYR A 948 8.08 53.54 11.13
CA TYR A 948 7.60 54.84 11.60
C TYR A 948 6.07 54.97 11.50
N ILE A 949 5.40 55.17 12.63
CA ILE A 949 3.97 55.51 12.67
C ILE A 949 3.83 57.02 12.85
N PHE A 950 3.53 57.73 11.77
CA PHE A 950 3.15 59.15 11.82
C PHE A 950 1.71 59.29 12.35
N GLN A 951 1.54 59.32 13.67
CA GLN A 951 0.31 59.87 14.25
C GLN A 951 0.14 61.33 13.79
N ASN A 952 -0.99 61.65 13.16
CA ASN A 952 -1.35 63.00 12.76
C ASN A 952 -1.70 63.87 13.99
N ILE A 953 -0.68 64.40 14.67
CA ILE A 953 -0.86 65.45 15.69
C ILE A 953 -1.50 66.67 15.01
N GLU A 954 -2.56 67.22 15.59
CA GLU A 954 -3.46 68.24 15.00
C GLU A 954 -2.84 69.66 14.84
N ILE A 955 -1.61 69.78 14.37
CA ILE A 955 -0.87 71.05 14.24
C ILE A 955 -1.43 71.92 13.09
N TRP A 956 -2.16 71.33 12.13
CA TRP A 956 -2.68 72.03 10.95
C TRP A 956 -3.86 73.00 11.21
N ILE A 957 -4.49 72.96 12.39
CA ILE A 957 -5.68 73.79 12.68
C ILE A 957 -5.32 75.26 12.98
N TRP A 958 -4.09 75.57 13.38
CA TRP A 958 -3.71 76.92 13.87
C TRP A 958 -3.10 77.89 12.84
N ILE A 959 -2.81 77.46 11.60
CA ILE A 959 -2.09 78.28 10.60
C ILE A 959 -3.01 78.91 9.55
N ILE A 960 -4.24 78.41 9.40
CA ILE A 960 -5.14 78.78 8.29
C ILE A 960 -5.93 80.11 8.43
N PRO A 961 -6.01 80.84 9.58
CA PRO A 961 -6.75 82.12 9.62
C PRO A 961 -5.97 83.36 9.15
N PHE A 962 -4.70 83.26 8.74
CA PHE A 962 -3.85 84.44 8.44
C PHE A 962 -3.66 84.83 6.96
N PHE A 963 -4.07 83.99 5.99
CA PHE A 963 -3.86 84.26 4.55
C PHE A 963 -5.13 84.60 3.74
N ALA A 964 -6.31 84.58 4.36
CA ALA A 964 -7.60 84.76 3.68
C ALA A 964 -8.20 86.18 3.73
N ALA A 965 -7.38 87.22 3.99
CA ALA A 965 -7.83 88.60 4.14
C ALA A 965 -6.91 89.63 3.43
N GLY A 966 -6.47 89.33 2.20
CA GLY A 966 -5.46 90.11 1.47
C GLY A 966 -5.80 90.44 0.02
N MET A 967 -6.57 91.52 -0.18
CA MET A 967 -6.85 92.21 -1.46
C MET A 967 -7.59 91.41 -2.56
N ALA A 968 -8.82 91.85 -2.86
CA ALA A 968 -9.57 91.44 -4.03
C ALA A 968 -9.25 92.32 -5.26
N GLN A 969 -9.16 91.69 -6.44
CA GLN A 969 -9.71 92.10 -7.76
C GLN A 969 -9.47 93.53 -8.33
N PRO A 970 -9.74 93.77 -9.64
CA PRO A 970 -9.51 92.92 -10.83
C PRO A 970 -8.83 93.72 -11.98
N TYR A 971 -8.64 93.14 -13.19
CA TYR A 971 -9.32 93.58 -14.43
C TYR A 971 -8.94 92.82 -15.73
N MET A 972 -9.96 92.21 -16.34
CA MET A 972 -10.23 92.01 -17.79
C MET A 972 -9.37 91.14 -18.77
N LYS A 973 -10.16 90.48 -19.65
CA LYS A 973 -9.94 90.18 -21.09
C LYS A 973 -8.96 89.07 -21.52
N GLY A 974 -9.43 87.84 -21.30
CA GLY A 974 -8.99 86.67 -22.06
C GLY A 974 -9.54 86.55 -23.49
N ARG A 975 -9.34 85.35 -24.06
CA ARG A 975 -10.05 84.81 -25.22
C ARG A 975 -9.94 83.28 -25.22
N ASN A 976 -10.99 82.57 -25.65
CA ASN A 976 -10.94 81.11 -25.83
C ASN A 976 -10.16 80.76 -27.11
N ILE A 977 -9.26 79.77 -27.02
CA ILE A 977 -9.02 78.77 -28.08
C ILE A 977 -8.98 77.40 -27.39
N SER A 978 -9.51 76.38 -28.06
CA SER A 978 -9.80 75.05 -27.53
C SER A 978 -8.74 73.99 -27.90
N ASN A 979 -8.68 72.94 -27.08
CA ASN A 979 -8.13 71.61 -27.37
C ASN A 979 -6.63 71.51 -27.67
N PHE A 980 -5.89 70.99 -26.70
CA PHE A 980 -4.93 69.91 -26.98
C PHE A 980 -4.95 68.90 -25.83
N MET A 981 -4.88 67.62 -26.17
CA MET A 981 -4.73 66.52 -25.23
C MET A 981 -3.37 65.84 -25.50
N ASN A 982 -2.92 65.02 -24.55
CA ASN A 982 -1.76 64.12 -24.64
C ASN A 982 -0.33 64.68 -24.49
N ASP A 983 0.42 63.93 -23.69
CA ASP A 983 1.82 63.51 -23.83
C ASP A 983 3.00 64.51 -23.72
N SER A 984 3.44 64.67 -22.46
CA SER A 984 4.75 64.19 -21.98
C SER A 984 6.05 65.02 -22.16
N LEU A 985 7.01 64.72 -21.26
CA LEU A 985 8.47 64.88 -21.32
C LEU A 985 9.13 66.29 -21.42
N SER A 986 9.54 66.78 -20.25
CA SER A 986 10.97 66.87 -19.84
C SER A 986 11.84 68.14 -20.02
N TYR A 987 12.81 68.22 -19.08
CA TYR A 987 14.17 68.76 -19.17
C TYR A 987 14.53 70.27 -19.09
N GLN A 988 15.71 70.47 -18.48
CA GLN A 988 16.67 71.60 -18.50
C GLN A 988 16.37 72.93 -17.78
N ASN A 989 17.09 73.13 -16.66
CA ASN A 989 18.01 74.25 -16.33
C ASN A 989 18.59 73.97 -14.90
N MET A 990 19.83 74.28 -14.49
CA MET A 990 21.02 74.85 -15.14
C MET A 990 22.31 74.51 -14.31
N MET A 991 23.48 74.41 -14.97
CA MET A 991 24.80 75.04 -14.69
C MET A 991 25.16 75.54 -13.24
N GLU A 992 26.40 75.50 -12.71
CA GLU A 992 27.75 75.06 -13.16
C GLU A 992 28.70 74.85 -11.93
N PHE A 993 30.03 74.80 -12.15
CA PHE A 993 31.16 74.83 -11.17
C PHE A 993 31.69 73.53 -10.53
N ALA A 994 32.45 72.76 -11.31
CA ALA A 994 33.86 72.44 -10.98
C ALA A 994 34.65 72.00 -12.23
N ARG A 995 35.82 72.60 -12.49
CA ARG A 995 36.85 72.15 -13.45
C ARG A 995 38.21 72.21 -12.71
N MET A 996 39.21 71.37 -12.95
CA MET A 996 40.11 71.31 -14.12
C MET A 996 41.18 70.20 -13.86
N PRO A 997 42.08 69.85 -14.81
CA PRO A 997 42.03 69.90 -16.28
C PRO A 997 42.40 68.54 -16.95
N LYS A 998 42.45 68.49 -18.29
CA LYS A 998 42.99 67.36 -19.09
C LYS A 998 44.43 67.64 -19.58
N ILE A 999 45.15 66.56 -19.93
CA ILE A 999 46.29 66.53 -20.88
C ILE A 999 45.96 65.41 -21.92
N PRO A 1000 46.39 65.50 -23.20
CA PRO A 1000 45.59 65.00 -24.34
C PRO A 1000 46.08 63.70 -25.02
N ASP A 1001 45.31 63.25 -26.03
CA ASP A 1001 45.64 62.17 -26.98
C ASP A 1001 46.99 62.31 -27.69
N GLU A 1002 47.62 61.17 -28.03
CA GLU A 1002 48.08 60.95 -29.41
C GLU A 1002 48.14 59.46 -29.84
N ARG A 1003 48.19 59.31 -31.17
CA ARG A 1003 48.22 58.15 -32.10
C ARG A 1003 49.21 57.01 -31.71
N GLN A 1004 49.21 55.80 -32.33
CA GLN A 1004 48.97 55.47 -33.75
C GLN A 1004 48.70 53.96 -34.02
N HIS A 1005 48.53 53.60 -35.31
CA HIS A 1005 48.22 52.25 -35.83
C HIS A 1005 49.45 51.32 -35.97
N LEU A 1006 49.17 49.99 -35.96
CA LEU A 1006 49.86 48.89 -36.66
C LEU A 1006 51.37 48.63 -36.43
N LEU A 1007 51.70 47.40 -36.01
CA LEU A 1007 52.37 46.41 -36.88
C LEU A 1007 52.44 45.00 -36.27
N GLU A 1008 52.63 44.00 -37.12
CA GLU A 1008 52.81 42.57 -36.84
C GLU A 1008 54.18 42.15 -37.40
N ILE A 1009 54.99 41.34 -36.69
CA ILE A 1009 56.14 40.53 -37.21
C ILE A 1009 56.65 39.51 -36.15
N GLN A 1010 56.13 38.28 -36.25
CA GLN A 1010 56.76 36.94 -36.36
C GLN A 1010 58.22 36.58 -35.89
N ILE A 1011 58.34 35.38 -35.26
CA ILE A 1011 59.47 34.38 -35.13
C ILE A 1011 60.83 34.78 -34.45
N PRO A 1012 61.75 33.83 -34.04
CA PRO A 1012 61.82 32.35 -34.22
C PRO A 1012 62.27 31.43 -33.02
N GLY A 1013 61.97 30.11 -33.11
CA GLY A 1013 63.01 29.04 -33.21
C GLY A 1013 63.56 28.24 -31.98
N ASP A 1014 63.09 26.99 -31.84
CA ASP A 1014 63.75 25.71 -31.41
C ASP A 1014 64.92 25.64 -30.38
N ARG A 1015 64.90 24.59 -29.51
CA ARG A 1015 65.76 23.36 -29.61
C ARG A 1015 65.64 22.33 -28.44
N TYR A 1016 65.51 21.04 -28.81
CA TYR A 1016 66.06 19.80 -28.18
C TYR A 1016 65.78 19.37 -26.72
N THR A 1017 64.87 18.39 -26.57
CA THR A 1017 64.97 17.06 -25.89
C THR A 1017 65.90 16.81 -24.69
N PRO A 1018 65.44 15.92 -23.76
CA PRO A 1018 66.24 14.72 -23.42
C PRO A 1018 65.47 13.37 -23.51
N LYS A 1019 66.17 12.28 -23.17
CA LYS A 1019 65.80 10.84 -23.23
C LYS A 1019 66.68 10.08 -22.20
N SER A 1020 66.38 8.89 -21.65
CA SER A 1020 65.19 8.02 -21.51
C SER A 1020 65.49 7.06 -20.30
N LEU A 1021 65.05 5.81 -20.05
CA LEU A 1021 64.37 4.73 -20.81
C LEU A 1021 63.95 3.57 -19.85
N LYS A 1022 62.73 3.00 -20.00
CA LYS A 1022 62.26 1.68 -19.44
C LYS A 1022 62.16 1.59 -17.88
N SER A 1023 61.43 0.64 -17.26
CA SER A 1023 60.67 -0.55 -17.73
C SER A 1023 59.53 -0.95 -16.75
N GLN A 1024 58.38 -1.42 -17.30
CA GLN A 1024 57.51 -2.57 -16.90
C GLN A 1024 57.02 -2.70 -15.43
N THR A 1025 55.82 -3.21 -15.09
CA THR A 1025 54.93 -4.18 -15.79
C THR A 1025 53.43 -3.83 -15.55
N TYR A 1026 52.50 -4.63 -16.10
CA TYR A 1026 51.07 -4.36 -16.23
C TYR A 1026 50.17 -5.10 -15.23
N LEU A 1027 49.00 -4.51 -14.93
CA LEU A 1027 47.69 -5.09 -15.29
C LEU A 1027 46.74 -3.94 -15.69
N HIS A 1028 45.80 -4.18 -16.61
CA HIS A 1028 45.12 -3.10 -17.36
C HIS A 1028 43.61 -3.36 -17.49
N THR A 1029 42.79 -2.45 -16.97
CA THR A 1029 41.40 -2.28 -17.41
C THR A 1029 41.38 -1.45 -18.69
N SER A 1030 40.46 -1.73 -19.62
CA SER A 1030 40.35 -1.02 -20.90
C SER A 1030 39.05 -0.22 -20.97
N SER A 1031 39.17 1.11 -20.99
CA SER A 1031 38.04 2.00 -21.21
C SER A 1031 37.59 1.98 -22.69
N TYR A 1032 36.27 1.96 -22.91
CA TYR A 1032 35.69 2.13 -24.23
C TYR A 1032 35.61 3.61 -24.60
N GLN A 1033 36.25 4.02 -25.70
CA GLN A 1033 36.08 5.33 -26.31
C GLN A 1033 35.06 5.27 -27.45
N SER A 1034 34.06 6.16 -27.43
CA SER A 1034 33.09 6.33 -28.51
C SER A 1034 33.73 7.02 -29.73
N PRO A 1035 33.64 6.47 -30.95
CA PRO A 1035 34.21 7.11 -32.13
C PRO A 1035 33.41 8.35 -32.58
N SER A 1036 34.04 9.52 -32.58
CA SER A 1036 33.43 10.77 -33.07
C SER A 1036 33.96 11.18 -34.46
N SER A 1037 33.27 10.80 -35.53
CA SER A 1037 33.44 11.43 -36.86
C SER A 1037 32.19 11.26 -37.73
N PRO A 1038 31.70 12.33 -38.41
CA PRO A 1038 30.64 12.21 -39.41
C PRO A 1038 31.18 11.72 -40.77
N TYR A 1039 30.25 11.36 -41.67
CA TYR A 1039 30.45 10.97 -43.08
C TYR A 1039 31.19 9.64 -43.35
N SER A 1040 30.48 8.53 -43.15
CA SER A 1040 30.64 7.28 -43.92
C SER A 1040 29.25 6.73 -44.28
N SER A 1041 29.15 5.71 -45.15
CA SER A 1041 27.84 5.23 -45.63
C SER A 1041 27.16 4.32 -44.59
N PRO A 1042 25.82 4.37 -44.44
CA PRO A 1042 25.11 3.62 -43.40
C PRO A 1042 25.07 2.10 -43.63
N SER A 1043 25.46 1.59 -44.81
CA SER A 1043 25.57 0.15 -45.07
C SER A 1043 26.90 -0.45 -44.60
N ASP A 1044 27.99 0.32 -44.64
CA ASP A 1044 29.33 -0.19 -44.33
C ASP A 1044 29.57 -0.36 -42.81
N THR A 1045 28.87 0.43 -41.99
CA THR A 1045 28.96 0.38 -40.53
C THR A 1045 28.27 -0.86 -39.94
N LEU A 1046 27.11 -1.24 -40.50
CA LEU A 1046 26.29 -2.33 -39.95
C LEU A 1046 26.88 -3.72 -40.24
N SER A 1047 27.43 -3.94 -41.43
CA SER A 1047 28.15 -5.17 -41.78
C SER A 1047 29.39 -5.36 -40.91
N THR A 1048 30.20 -4.32 -40.77
CA THR A 1048 31.41 -4.32 -39.92
C THR A 1048 31.08 -4.59 -38.45
N TYR A 1049 29.95 -4.06 -37.93
CA TYR A 1049 29.45 -4.39 -36.60
C TYR A 1049 29.03 -5.86 -36.47
N ALA A 1050 28.26 -6.38 -37.43
CA ALA A 1050 27.80 -7.77 -37.44
C ALA A 1050 28.96 -8.78 -37.50
N GLU A 1051 29.98 -8.53 -38.33
CA GLU A 1051 31.18 -9.37 -38.41
C GLU A 1051 32.00 -9.34 -37.10
N SER A 1052 32.16 -8.16 -36.50
CA SER A 1052 32.84 -7.99 -35.21
C SER A 1052 32.13 -8.75 -34.08
N LEU A 1053 30.80 -8.62 -33.98
CA LEU A 1053 29.99 -9.33 -33.00
C LEU A 1053 30.04 -10.85 -33.24
N ARG A 1054 29.91 -11.30 -34.49
CA ARG A 1054 30.01 -12.72 -34.88
C ARG A 1054 31.34 -13.33 -34.44
N SER A 1055 32.45 -12.62 -34.65
CA SER A 1055 33.79 -13.03 -34.24
C SER A 1055 33.92 -13.16 -32.70
N ARG A 1056 33.35 -12.22 -31.93
CA ARG A 1056 33.35 -12.32 -30.46
C ARG A 1056 32.54 -13.52 -29.96
N LEU A 1057 31.37 -13.79 -30.55
CA LEU A 1057 30.54 -14.96 -30.19
C LEU A 1057 31.22 -16.29 -30.59
N ASP A 1058 31.91 -16.32 -31.74
CA ASP A 1058 32.76 -17.45 -32.16
C ASP A 1058 33.95 -17.70 -31.20
N GLU A 1059 34.39 -16.70 -30.44
CA GLU A 1059 35.43 -16.88 -29.41
C GLU A 1059 34.85 -17.38 -28.08
N LEU A 1060 33.71 -16.82 -27.65
CA LEU A 1060 33.02 -17.23 -26.41
C LEU A 1060 32.58 -18.70 -26.47
N GLU A 1061 32.02 -19.16 -27.59
CA GLU A 1061 31.65 -20.58 -27.76
C GLU A 1061 32.89 -21.52 -27.70
N LYS A 1062 34.05 -21.08 -28.20
CA LYS A 1062 35.31 -21.85 -28.10
C LYS A 1062 35.83 -21.90 -26.66
N ARG A 1063 35.62 -20.84 -25.87
CA ARG A 1063 35.92 -20.85 -24.42
C ARG A 1063 34.97 -21.76 -23.65
N GLU A 1064 33.67 -21.78 -23.98
CA GLU A 1064 32.71 -22.72 -23.35
C GLU A 1064 33.09 -24.18 -23.67
N GLN A 1065 33.40 -24.49 -24.94
CA GLN A 1065 33.80 -25.84 -25.36
C GLN A 1065 35.11 -26.33 -24.71
N SER A 1066 36.07 -25.43 -24.42
CA SER A 1066 37.32 -25.83 -23.74
C SER A 1066 37.12 -26.09 -22.24
N LEU A 1067 36.16 -25.41 -21.59
CA LEU A 1067 35.78 -25.67 -20.19
C LEU A 1067 35.14 -27.05 -20.01
N TYR A 1068 34.30 -27.51 -20.95
CA TYR A 1068 33.71 -28.85 -20.90
C TYR A 1068 34.74 -29.99 -21.05
N MET A 1069 35.85 -29.76 -21.76
CA MET A 1069 36.91 -30.77 -21.93
C MET A 1069 37.78 -30.98 -20.68
N ASN A 1070 37.85 -30.02 -19.76
CA ASN A 1070 38.74 -30.06 -18.59
C ASN A 1070 38.14 -30.71 -17.33
N GLN A 1071 36.89 -31.18 -17.34
CA GLN A 1071 36.24 -31.73 -16.13
C GLN A 1071 36.65 -33.17 -15.76
N ASN A 1072 37.54 -33.82 -16.50
CA ASN A 1072 38.03 -35.17 -16.22
C ASN A 1072 39.35 -35.19 -15.40
N SER A 1073 39.34 -34.59 -14.20
CA SER A 1073 40.44 -34.68 -13.22
C SER A 1073 39.89 -34.69 -11.78
N PRO A 1074 40.17 -35.70 -10.93
CA PRO A 1074 39.50 -35.85 -9.65
C PRO A 1074 40.38 -35.49 -8.43
N GLN A 1075 40.23 -34.27 -7.87
CA GLN A 1075 40.69 -33.98 -6.49
C GLN A 1075 39.78 -33.05 -5.68
N ASN A 1076 39.68 -33.39 -4.39
CA ASN A 1076 39.33 -32.57 -3.21
C ASN A 1076 37.95 -31.89 -3.15
N ARG A 1077 37.11 -32.41 -2.25
CA ARG A 1077 35.88 -31.77 -1.76
C ARG A 1077 36.23 -30.73 -0.67
N LYS A 1078 35.57 -29.56 -0.71
CA LYS A 1078 35.10 -28.87 0.50
C LYS A 1078 33.57 -29.00 0.55
N GLN A 1079 32.97 -28.93 1.73
CA GLN A 1079 31.53 -29.08 1.92
C GLN A 1079 30.81 -27.78 1.54
N SER A 1080 29.73 -27.89 0.76
CA SER A 1080 28.71 -26.86 0.61
C SER A 1080 27.52 -27.23 1.51
N PHE A 1081 26.90 -26.24 2.14
CA PHE A 1081 25.68 -26.45 2.94
C PHE A 1081 24.54 -26.99 2.07
N HIS A 1082 23.72 -27.88 2.65
CA HIS A 1082 22.60 -28.51 1.96
C HIS A 1082 21.30 -27.82 2.37
N LEU A 1083 20.87 -26.82 1.60
CA LEU A 1083 19.48 -26.38 1.67
C LEU A 1083 18.61 -27.55 1.17
N GLN A 1084 17.61 -27.94 1.94
CA GLN A 1084 16.71 -29.04 1.62
C GLN A 1084 15.32 -28.48 1.33
N TYR A 1085 15.06 -28.19 0.05
CA TYR A 1085 13.72 -27.83 -0.40
C TYR A 1085 12.71 -28.97 -0.10
N PRO A 1086 11.45 -28.64 0.25
CA PRO A 1086 10.41 -29.65 0.44
C PRO A 1086 10.17 -30.45 -0.84
N LEU A 1087 9.65 -31.67 -0.68
CA LEU A 1087 9.33 -32.54 -1.82
C LEU A 1087 8.20 -31.91 -2.66
N GLN A 1088 8.46 -31.78 -3.95
CA GLN A 1088 7.56 -31.15 -4.90
C GLN A 1088 6.29 -32.00 -5.11
N GLU A 1089 5.14 -31.50 -4.66
CA GLU A 1089 3.86 -32.17 -4.80
C GLU A 1089 3.37 -32.14 -6.27
N GLN A 1090 2.93 -33.30 -6.75
CA GLN A 1090 2.55 -33.51 -8.15
C GLN A 1090 1.13 -33.04 -8.43
N GLY A 1091 0.92 -32.35 -9.55
CA GLY A 1091 -0.39 -31.88 -10.03
C GLY A 1091 -0.75 -30.43 -9.68
N THR A 1092 0.08 -29.74 -8.88
CA THR A 1092 -0.15 -28.34 -8.48
C THR A 1092 -0.11 -27.37 -9.67
N LEU A 1093 -0.76 -26.21 -9.52
CA LEU A 1093 -0.73 -25.13 -10.54
C LEU A 1093 0.71 -24.68 -10.86
N ASN A 1094 1.59 -24.68 -9.86
CA ASN A 1094 3.02 -24.39 -10.05
C ASN A 1094 3.74 -25.44 -10.92
N GLU A 1095 3.37 -26.72 -10.86
CA GLU A 1095 3.89 -27.71 -11.80
C GLU A 1095 3.39 -27.41 -13.22
N GLN A 1096 2.10 -27.11 -13.39
CA GLN A 1096 1.52 -26.78 -14.70
C GLN A 1096 2.14 -25.52 -15.31
N LEU A 1097 2.35 -24.48 -14.51
CA LEU A 1097 3.03 -23.24 -14.91
C LEU A 1097 4.50 -23.52 -15.28
N THR A 1098 5.20 -24.35 -14.51
CA THR A 1098 6.59 -24.75 -14.80
C THR A 1098 6.69 -25.58 -16.07
N GLN A 1099 5.77 -26.54 -16.30
CA GLN A 1099 5.70 -27.31 -17.54
C GLN A 1099 5.34 -26.42 -18.74
N TYR A 1100 4.47 -25.41 -18.57
CA TYR A 1100 4.16 -24.44 -19.61
C TYR A 1100 5.40 -23.59 -19.97
N MET A 1101 6.04 -22.97 -18.97
CA MET A 1101 7.29 -22.21 -19.13
C MET A 1101 8.41 -23.04 -19.79
N ALA A 1102 8.52 -24.32 -19.46
CA ALA A 1102 9.52 -25.23 -20.04
C ALA A 1102 9.22 -25.66 -21.50
N ASN A 1103 7.99 -25.53 -21.97
CA ASN A 1103 7.57 -25.90 -23.33
C ASN A 1103 7.38 -24.69 -24.28
N VAL A 1104 7.27 -23.46 -23.76
CA VAL A 1104 7.30 -22.24 -24.57
C VAL A 1104 8.69 -22.06 -25.18
N GLN A 1105 8.76 -21.98 -26.52
CA GLN A 1105 10.00 -21.57 -27.19
C GLN A 1105 10.28 -20.09 -26.87
N PRO A 1106 11.48 -19.72 -26.38
CA PRO A 1106 11.79 -18.34 -26.05
C PRO A 1106 11.74 -17.47 -27.32
N VAL A 1107 10.91 -16.44 -27.29
CA VAL A 1107 10.80 -15.46 -28.36
C VAL A 1107 11.95 -14.46 -28.23
N THR A 1108 12.74 -14.34 -29.28
CA THR A 1108 13.85 -13.37 -29.39
C THR A 1108 13.34 -11.96 -29.14
N VAL A 1109 13.98 -11.24 -28.21
CA VAL A 1109 13.55 -9.89 -27.82
C VAL A 1109 14.18 -8.88 -28.78
N ASP A 1110 13.36 -8.07 -29.45
CA ASP A 1110 13.86 -7.05 -30.37
C ASP A 1110 14.08 -5.69 -29.69
N PHE A 1111 15.33 -5.31 -29.56
CA PHE A 1111 15.80 -4.03 -29.04
C PHE A 1111 15.93 -2.94 -30.13
N SER A 1112 15.48 -3.19 -31.36
CA SER A 1112 15.65 -2.26 -32.51
C SER A 1112 15.02 -0.90 -32.32
N SER A 1113 13.92 -0.82 -31.57
CA SER A 1113 13.21 0.41 -31.23
C SER A 1113 13.94 1.29 -30.20
N ILE A 1114 14.94 0.75 -29.48
CA ILE A 1114 15.66 1.45 -28.42
C ILE A 1114 16.90 2.14 -29.01
N PRO A 1115 17.03 3.48 -28.90
CA PRO A 1115 18.23 4.20 -29.32
C PRO A 1115 19.47 3.74 -28.55
N SER A 1116 20.57 3.43 -29.25
CA SER A 1116 21.87 3.04 -28.67
C SER A 1116 22.47 4.09 -27.70
N ASN A 1117 22.00 5.34 -27.78
CA ASN A 1117 22.37 6.46 -26.91
C ASN A 1117 21.28 6.84 -25.88
N SER A 1118 20.15 6.11 -25.80
CA SER A 1118 19.08 6.35 -24.83
C SER A 1118 19.60 6.21 -23.39
N PHE A 1119 18.99 6.96 -22.45
CA PHE A 1119 19.30 6.86 -21.02
C PHE A 1119 19.04 5.44 -20.48
N GLN A 1120 18.02 4.76 -21.03
CA GLN A 1120 17.60 3.39 -20.70
C GLN A 1120 18.69 2.32 -20.91
N VAL A 1121 19.77 2.65 -21.62
CA VAL A 1121 20.84 1.71 -21.99
C VAL A 1121 22.18 2.06 -21.32
N ARG A 1122 22.24 3.18 -20.59
CA ARG A 1122 23.47 3.66 -19.94
C ARG A 1122 23.63 3.01 -18.57
N GLY A 1123 24.83 2.59 -18.25
CA GLY A 1123 25.15 1.95 -16.96
C GLY A 1123 24.75 0.47 -16.86
N ILE A 1124 24.03 -0.09 -17.83
CA ILE A 1124 23.77 -1.53 -17.90
C ILE A 1124 25.06 -2.26 -18.27
N ASP A 1125 25.50 -3.18 -17.42
CA ASP A 1125 26.48 -4.20 -17.79
C ASP A 1125 25.77 -5.29 -18.61
N TRP A 1126 26.23 -5.48 -19.84
CA TRP A 1126 25.70 -6.47 -20.78
C TRP A 1126 26.48 -7.79 -20.77
N GLY A 1127 27.40 -7.96 -19.81
CA GLY A 1127 28.22 -9.14 -19.65
C GLY A 1127 29.14 -9.41 -20.84
N GLN A 1128 29.68 -10.62 -20.90
CA GLN A 1128 30.69 -10.99 -21.91
C GLN A 1128 30.13 -11.03 -23.34
N THR A 1129 28.82 -11.32 -23.50
CA THR A 1129 28.10 -11.23 -24.77
C THR A 1129 27.94 -9.80 -25.29
N GLY A 1130 27.98 -8.81 -24.41
CA GLY A 1130 27.77 -7.39 -24.71
C GLY A 1130 26.35 -7.06 -25.18
N PRO A 1131 26.08 -5.80 -25.57
CA PRO A 1131 24.73 -5.30 -25.82
C PRO A 1131 24.02 -6.03 -26.98
N PRO A 1132 22.67 -6.02 -27.01
CA PRO A 1132 21.87 -6.78 -27.97
C PRO A 1132 22.23 -6.45 -29.42
N ALA A 1133 22.32 -7.46 -30.29
CA ALA A 1133 22.69 -7.30 -31.70
C ALA A 1133 21.72 -6.39 -32.48
N THR A 1134 20.48 -6.27 -32.02
CA THR A 1134 19.45 -5.43 -32.66
C THR A 1134 19.35 -4.03 -32.07
N LEU A 1135 20.06 -3.71 -30.97
CA LEU A 1135 20.02 -2.42 -30.30
C LEU A 1135 20.33 -1.26 -31.27
N GLY A 1136 19.50 -0.22 -31.27
CA GLY A 1136 19.71 0.98 -32.07
C GLY A 1136 19.53 0.82 -33.59
N VAL A 1137 19.15 -0.36 -34.09
CA VAL A 1137 19.03 -0.61 -35.54
C VAL A 1137 18.03 0.35 -36.22
N SER A 1138 16.95 0.77 -35.55
CA SER A 1138 16.04 1.80 -36.09
C SER A 1138 16.72 3.14 -36.41
N GLN A 1139 17.78 3.50 -35.67
CA GLN A 1139 18.55 4.74 -35.90
C GLN A 1139 19.31 4.74 -37.24
N THR A 1140 19.48 3.56 -37.86
CA THR A 1140 20.11 3.42 -39.19
C THR A 1140 19.14 3.66 -40.35
N GLY A 1141 17.85 3.86 -40.07
CA GLY A 1141 16.81 4.08 -41.09
C GLY A 1141 16.29 2.80 -41.76
N LEU A 1142 16.55 1.62 -41.18
CA LEU A 1142 16.09 0.34 -41.69
C LEU A 1142 14.66 0.00 -41.21
N ASN A 1143 13.70 0.04 -42.14
CA ASN A 1143 12.29 -0.29 -41.89
C ASN A 1143 12.00 -1.81 -41.73
N LYS A 1144 13.01 -2.67 -41.86
CA LYS A 1144 12.93 -4.11 -41.56
C LYS A 1144 14.29 -4.57 -41.00
N LEU A 1145 14.25 -5.39 -39.96
CA LEU A 1145 15.44 -5.97 -39.33
C LEU A 1145 16.19 -6.91 -40.30
N PRO A 1146 17.53 -6.78 -40.45
CA PRO A 1146 18.36 -7.75 -41.15
C PRO A 1146 18.38 -9.10 -40.45
N GLU A 1147 18.20 -10.19 -41.20
CA GLU A 1147 18.04 -11.54 -40.65
C GLU A 1147 19.32 -12.03 -39.94
N ASP A 1148 20.51 -11.63 -40.43
CA ASP A 1148 21.80 -11.91 -39.78
C ASP A 1148 21.90 -11.33 -38.35
N LEU A 1149 21.30 -10.15 -38.09
CA LEU A 1149 21.32 -9.54 -36.75
C LEU A 1149 20.36 -10.28 -35.79
N LEU A 1150 19.23 -10.78 -36.30
CA LEU A 1150 18.31 -11.60 -35.51
C LEU A 1150 18.96 -12.94 -35.10
N VAL A 1151 19.74 -13.55 -36.01
CA VAL A 1151 20.54 -14.76 -35.71
C VAL A 1151 21.65 -14.48 -34.69
N LEU A 1152 22.29 -13.30 -34.74
CA LEU A 1152 23.29 -12.90 -33.74
C LEU A 1152 22.65 -12.61 -32.37
N GLN A 1153 21.46 -12.01 -32.33
CA GLN A 1153 20.68 -11.81 -31.10
C GLN A 1153 20.34 -13.16 -30.43
N GLN A 1154 19.79 -14.11 -31.20
CA GLN A 1154 19.50 -15.47 -30.72
C GLN A 1154 20.74 -16.19 -30.17
N ARG A 1155 21.92 -15.89 -30.73
CA ARG A 1155 23.19 -16.45 -30.28
C ARG A 1155 23.68 -15.83 -28.97
N GLN A 1156 23.47 -14.52 -28.76
CA GLN A 1156 23.71 -13.87 -27.47
C GLN A 1156 22.75 -14.41 -26.40
N GLU A 1157 21.46 -14.51 -26.69
CA GLU A 1157 20.43 -15.03 -25.78
C GLU A 1157 20.76 -16.47 -25.33
N ARG A 1158 21.19 -17.34 -26.26
CA ARG A 1158 21.65 -18.70 -25.94
C ARG A 1158 22.87 -18.74 -25.03
N LEU A 1159 23.87 -17.88 -25.27
CA LEU A 1159 25.09 -17.84 -24.46
C LEU A 1159 24.81 -17.29 -23.05
N MET A 1160 23.97 -16.25 -22.93
CA MET A 1160 23.48 -15.73 -21.65
C MET A 1160 22.78 -16.83 -20.83
N GLY A 1161 21.86 -17.58 -21.45
CA GLY A 1161 21.19 -18.71 -20.79
C GLY A 1161 22.14 -19.81 -20.32
N ASN A 1162 23.22 -20.09 -21.07
CA ASN A 1162 24.23 -21.07 -20.70
C ASN A 1162 25.12 -20.65 -19.51
N MET A 1163 25.33 -19.35 -19.29
CA MET A 1163 26.15 -18.83 -18.20
C MET A 1163 25.44 -18.80 -16.82
N SER A 1164 24.14 -19.13 -16.78
CA SER A 1164 23.40 -19.32 -15.51
C SER A 1164 23.84 -20.60 -14.76
N PRO A 1165 23.84 -20.60 -13.41
CA PRO A 1165 24.29 -21.75 -12.62
C PRO A 1165 23.29 -22.92 -12.68
N LYS A 1166 23.51 -23.85 -13.61
CA LYS A 1166 22.64 -25.02 -13.81
C LYS A 1166 22.67 -25.98 -12.62
N SER A 1167 21.54 -26.08 -11.93
CA SER A 1167 21.30 -27.11 -10.90
C SER A 1167 21.48 -28.52 -11.48
N LYS A 1168 22.10 -29.43 -10.71
CA LYS A 1168 22.32 -30.82 -11.14
C LYS A 1168 21.08 -31.67 -10.89
N THR A 1169 20.30 -31.91 -11.94
CA THR A 1169 19.20 -32.87 -11.93
C THR A 1169 19.72 -34.26 -11.51
N MET A 1170 19.26 -34.78 -10.36
CA MET A 1170 19.74 -36.05 -9.83
C MET A 1170 19.03 -37.24 -10.50
N SER A 1171 19.79 -38.25 -10.92
CA SER A 1171 19.24 -39.44 -11.57
C SER A 1171 18.38 -40.28 -10.61
N SER A 1172 17.22 -40.73 -11.09
CA SER A 1172 16.20 -41.39 -10.29
C SER A 1172 16.60 -42.81 -9.86
N TYR A 1173 16.79 -43.01 -8.56
CA TYR A 1173 16.87 -44.34 -7.94
C TYR A 1173 15.50 -44.72 -7.35
N VAL A 1174 14.89 -45.75 -7.95
CA VAL A 1174 13.56 -46.24 -7.53
C VAL A 1174 13.66 -46.98 -6.19
N VAL A 1175 13.21 -46.33 -5.12
CA VAL A 1175 13.00 -46.95 -3.81
C VAL A 1175 11.52 -47.37 -3.69
N LYS A 1176 11.26 -48.67 -3.54
CA LYS A 1176 9.90 -49.19 -3.32
C LYS A 1176 9.47 -48.96 -1.86
N PRO A 1177 8.36 -48.28 -1.56
CA PRO A 1177 7.82 -48.25 -0.20
C PRO A 1177 7.37 -49.65 0.22
N LYS A 1178 7.63 -50.01 1.48
CA LYS A 1178 7.08 -51.22 2.10
C LYS A 1178 5.68 -50.92 2.63
N LYS A 1179 4.74 -51.84 2.42
CA LYS A 1179 3.45 -51.80 3.12
C LYS A 1179 3.66 -51.96 4.63
N TYR A 1180 2.92 -51.17 5.39
CA TYR A 1180 2.34 -51.62 6.66
C TYR A 1180 0.81 -51.46 6.56
N TYR A 1181 0.10 -52.11 7.48
CA TYR A 1181 -1.36 -52.17 7.56
C TYR A 1181 -1.91 -51.03 8.42
#